data_AF-A0A7V2NGB9-F1
#
_entry.id   AF-A0A7V2NGB9-F1
#
_cell.length_a   1.000
_cell.length_b   1.000
_cell.length_c   1.000
_cell.angle_alpha   90.00
_cell.angle_beta   90.00
_cell.angle_gamma   90.00
#
_symmetry.space_group_name_H-M   'P 1'
#
loop_
_entity.id
_entity.type
_entity.pdbx_description
1 polymer ?
#
loop_
_entity_poly.entity_id
_entity_poly.type
_entity_poly.pdbx_seq_one_letter_code
_entity_poly.pdbx_strand_id
1 'polypeptide(L)'
;MKQVPYVAGSSVGGTPKFIGRVDILRKVQQVLSHHQASAIVLHGQRRIGKTSILYELKNQLLKRAYHPIFFDLLGKARQSLEETLRDLANTISSDLGKGKADLGHNPKTEFREVWLPNLLNHLKTKSLVLLFDEFDALDAPELKQTSDEFFRYVHDLLSINPQRLSFVFVIGRNINDLHDVALALCKDVNDTIHVSLLEYEYTVKLIHFSRDDNSLQWSNEMIEKIWQLTHGHPYLTQSLCKNIWERLYDENPKKTPVVTPKDIEVAIPEALDSSQSALVWLWKGLKSAERIVASMLAKAGTDVITETRLQNLFFENGIERMIPKLENTPQVLQDWDIIEPADGGYRFRVELLRQWIVKHKSLDQVQEELDCVEPRANKLYDVATDYYYTNQSDEAFPYLQKVINLNPYHVGATQLLADILLEQQKVNEAREVLEKLSKFNPRAARSRLINVLLQLKETCDDEDEKLTLYEQLFKLDEEQSEQKIESYWLEEIKLDWEQIWLRRGDYAHKTGKLKIALSNYERARDKAVNSEGELDRKILQIKAERQKIQFKASPNTELEWNIITSSQNATGKTLLCLLLLARNLELGKSTLVIDLNPMNADSSAILLEDRNRDLRIVIEPEMATDSALVEQMGANQIIVQRTFSSLRQNQQRDYYAVGWPSNPYGLYNPSLFADFLYTIKKNADRIRTELDMPALESVIIDTNYHFCNIFSNNEKYYQKYQDGVLKNDSIKVWFLWVYRQLYNLIKANEEGDARAVYATVGAMEAYFKRVDNPTPFMHVFTPVALVSSKRDESAGAAIFKLFNAIINEEAEIIQKLKKVERLPKGNPIRFRDWVERLEMAHLNLQRQGHSDPHSLFLNMLISAIQVQNPENNTIERPQNVIPLSVYHSSLQNYTDKIVTDPVSSIIDLNIYKKFFDLLR
;
A
#
# COMPACT_ATOMS: atom_id res chain seq x y z
N MET A 1 -28.79 -40.70 -20.91
CA MET A 1 -27.82 -39.69 -20.43
C MET A 1 -27.16 -40.24 -19.18
N LYS A 2 -25.83 -40.12 -19.04
CA LYS A 2 -25.16 -40.47 -17.77
C LYS A 2 -25.59 -39.46 -16.71
N GLN A 3 -25.71 -39.90 -15.46
CA GLN A 3 -26.04 -39.04 -14.33
C GLN A 3 -24.80 -38.26 -13.88
N VAL A 4 -24.96 -36.99 -13.49
CA VAL A 4 -23.87 -36.17 -12.96
C VAL A 4 -23.35 -36.77 -11.63
N PRO A 5 -22.04 -37.10 -11.51
CA PRO A 5 -21.50 -37.75 -10.31
C PRO A 5 -21.39 -36.80 -9.11
N TYR A 6 -21.36 -35.48 -9.32
CA TYR A 6 -21.17 -34.46 -8.29
C TYR A 6 -22.48 -33.82 -7.83
N VAL A 7 -22.60 -33.53 -6.54
CA VAL A 7 -23.77 -32.91 -5.90
C VAL A 7 -23.34 -31.63 -5.20
N ALA A 8 -23.27 -30.54 -5.97
CA ALA A 8 -23.02 -29.21 -5.42
C ALA A 8 -24.33 -28.56 -4.93
N GLY A 9 -24.36 -28.11 -3.67
CA GLY A 9 -25.45 -27.30 -3.11
C GLY A 9 -26.36 -28.04 -2.12
N SER A 10 -26.72 -29.29 -2.39
CA SER A 10 -27.53 -30.14 -1.50
C SER A 10 -26.66 -30.88 -0.47
N SER A 11 -27.27 -31.28 0.66
CA SER A 11 -26.60 -32.16 1.62
C SER A 11 -26.44 -33.57 1.04
N VAL A 12 -25.31 -34.21 1.36
CA VAL A 12 -24.98 -35.58 0.90
C VAL A 12 -24.94 -36.60 2.04
N GLY A 13 -25.21 -36.17 3.28
CA GLY A 13 -25.22 -37.05 4.45
C GLY A 13 -26.22 -38.19 4.30
N GLY A 14 -25.85 -39.39 4.74
CA GLY A 14 -26.67 -40.59 4.56
C GLY A 14 -26.59 -41.24 3.18
N THR A 15 -25.82 -40.66 2.26
CA THR A 15 -25.63 -41.20 0.92
C THR A 15 -24.20 -41.74 0.76
N PRO A 16 -23.94 -42.62 -0.22
CA PRO A 16 -22.58 -43.07 -0.54
C PRO A 16 -21.62 -41.93 -0.95
N LYS A 17 -22.14 -40.73 -1.23
CA LYS A 17 -21.33 -39.54 -1.58
C LYS A 17 -20.82 -38.78 -0.35
N PHE A 18 -21.21 -39.16 0.87
CA PHE A 18 -20.63 -38.60 2.08
C PHE A 18 -19.25 -39.21 2.33
N ILE A 19 -18.23 -38.36 2.51
CA ILE A 19 -16.83 -38.76 2.63
C ILE A 19 -16.13 -38.01 3.77
N GLY A 20 -15.20 -38.68 4.43
CA GLY A 20 -14.42 -38.12 5.53
C GLY A 20 -15.23 -37.84 6.78
N ARG A 21 -14.76 -36.88 7.60
CA ARG A 21 -15.40 -36.42 8.85
C ARG A 21 -15.56 -37.49 9.94
N VAL A 22 -14.82 -38.60 9.84
CA VAL A 22 -14.92 -39.74 10.76
C VAL A 22 -14.52 -39.34 12.18
N ASP A 23 -13.54 -38.46 12.30
CA ASP A 23 -13.09 -37.81 13.52
C ASP A 23 -14.22 -37.01 14.20
N ILE A 24 -14.91 -36.15 13.46
CA ILE A 24 -16.05 -35.35 13.96
C ILE A 24 -17.18 -36.26 14.42
N LEU A 25 -17.58 -37.21 13.57
CA LEU A 25 -18.65 -38.16 13.89
C LEU A 25 -18.34 -38.98 15.14
N ARG A 26 -17.09 -39.43 15.29
CA ARG A 26 -16.63 -40.17 16.47
C ARG A 26 -16.67 -39.30 17.72
N LYS A 27 -16.19 -38.06 17.66
CA LYS A 27 -16.18 -37.13 18.80
C LYS A 27 -17.61 -36.78 19.23
N VAL A 28 -18.52 -36.51 18.30
CA VAL A 28 -19.95 -36.31 18.62
C VAL A 28 -20.50 -37.54 19.34
N GLN A 29 -20.27 -38.74 18.82
CA GLN A 29 -20.74 -39.98 19.46
C GLN A 29 -20.14 -40.20 20.86
N GLN A 30 -18.88 -39.82 21.08
CA GLN A 30 -18.24 -39.86 22.39
C GLN A 30 -18.96 -38.92 23.35
N VAL A 31 -19.19 -37.65 22.98
CA VAL A 31 -19.90 -36.69 23.83
C VAL A 31 -21.30 -37.20 24.17
N LEU A 32 -22.07 -37.64 23.17
CA LEU A 32 -23.42 -38.17 23.36
C LEU A 32 -23.49 -39.44 24.23
N SER A 33 -22.37 -40.13 24.44
CA SER A 33 -22.29 -41.31 25.31
C SER A 33 -21.99 -40.97 26.79
N HIS A 34 -21.58 -39.73 27.10
CA HIS A 34 -21.30 -39.31 28.47
C HIS A 34 -22.58 -38.89 29.20
N HIS A 35 -22.77 -39.40 30.43
CA HIS A 35 -23.99 -39.17 31.21
C HIS A 35 -24.09 -37.78 31.86
N GLN A 36 -23.01 -37.00 31.88
CA GLN A 36 -22.94 -35.66 32.48
C GLN A 36 -22.93 -34.52 31.45
N ALA A 37 -22.74 -34.85 30.17
CA ALA A 37 -22.38 -33.89 29.13
C ALA A 37 -23.09 -34.24 27.81
N SER A 38 -24.28 -33.69 27.59
CA SER A 38 -25.15 -34.11 26.48
C SER A 38 -25.27 -33.11 25.34
N ALA A 39 -24.48 -32.04 25.33
CA ALA A 39 -24.49 -31.03 24.27
C ALA A 39 -23.12 -30.90 23.60
N ILE A 40 -23.11 -30.58 22.30
CA ILE A 40 -21.91 -30.25 21.51
C ILE A 40 -22.21 -29.18 20.47
N VAL A 41 -21.24 -28.29 20.21
CA VAL A 41 -21.32 -27.28 19.15
C VAL A 41 -20.41 -27.67 17.98
N LEU A 42 -20.93 -27.64 16.76
CA LEU A 42 -20.16 -27.72 15.52
C LEU A 42 -20.20 -26.35 14.84
N HIS A 43 -19.07 -25.71 14.63
CA HIS A 43 -19.00 -24.41 13.95
C HIS A 43 -18.04 -24.46 12.77
N GLY A 44 -18.15 -23.52 11.84
CA GLY A 44 -17.23 -23.40 10.72
C GLY A 44 -17.89 -22.78 9.49
N GLN A 45 -17.14 -22.69 8.41
CA GLN A 45 -17.58 -21.98 7.19
C GLN A 45 -18.92 -22.45 6.64
N ARG A 46 -19.73 -21.52 6.11
CA ARG A 46 -20.88 -21.90 5.27
C ARG A 46 -20.36 -22.72 4.08
N ARG A 47 -21.11 -23.74 3.67
CA ARG A 47 -20.75 -24.68 2.57
C ARG A 47 -19.58 -25.64 2.84
N ILE A 48 -19.12 -25.76 4.10
CA ILE A 48 -18.08 -26.73 4.51
C ILE A 48 -18.61 -28.15 4.79
N GLY A 49 -19.93 -28.34 4.70
CA GLY A 49 -20.59 -29.66 4.84
C GLY A 49 -21.28 -29.95 6.17
N LYS A 50 -21.51 -28.95 7.03
CA LYS A 50 -22.12 -29.13 8.36
C LYS A 50 -23.50 -29.82 8.34
N THR A 51 -24.42 -29.35 7.50
CA THR A 51 -25.72 -30.01 7.31
C THR A 51 -25.58 -31.46 6.83
N SER A 52 -24.58 -31.77 6.00
CA SER A 52 -24.30 -33.16 5.59
C SER A 52 -23.82 -34.00 6.76
N ILE A 53 -23.02 -33.44 7.67
CA ILE A 53 -22.63 -34.11 8.92
C ILE A 53 -23.86 -34.40 9.78
N LEU A 54 -24.82 -33.47 9.90
CA LEU A 54 -26.06 -33.72 10.65
C LEU A 54 -26.91 -34.85 10.07
N TYR A 55 -27.08 -34.90 8.74
CA TYR A 55 -27.81 -36.01 8.11
C TYR A 55 -27.10 -37.35 8.28
N GLU A 56 -25.77 -37.37 8.21
CA GLU A 56 -24.99 -38.58 8.48
C GLU A 56 -25.11 -39.02 9.94
N LEU A 57 -25.01 -38.08 10.88
CA LEU A 57 -25.24 -38.32 12.31
C LEU A 57 -26.65 -38.88 12.56
N LYS A 58 -27.69 -38.28 11.96
CA LYS A 58 -29.07 -38.77 12.06
C LYS A 58 -29.14 -40.25 11.69
N ASN A 59 -28.56 -40.65 10.56
CA ASN A 59 -28.59 -42.03 10.11
C ASN A 59 -27.76 -43.00 10.97
N GLN A 60 -26.61 -42.57 11.50
CA GLN A 60 -25.80 -43.40 12.38
C GLN A 60 -26.42 -43.57 13.77
N LEU A 61 -27.01 -42.50 14.32
CA LEU A 61 -27.64 -42.51 15.64
C LEU A 61 -28.95 -43.32 15.64
N LEU A 62 -29.72 -43.32 14.55
CA LEU A 62 -30.92 -44.16 14.40
C LEU A 62 -30.63 -45.67 14.53
N LYS A 63 -29.42 -46.11 14.16
CA LYS A 63 -28.95 -47.49 14.30
C LYS A 63 -28.53 -47.85 15.74
N ARG A 64 -28.58 -46.89 16.67
CA ARG A 64 -28.18 -47.01 18.07
C ARG A 64 -29.38 -46.71 19.00
N ALA A 65 -29.11 -46.58 20.30
CA ALA A 65 -30.12 -46.27 21.32
C ALA A 65 -30.51 -44.77 21.34
N TYR A 66 -30.65 -44.14 20.18
CA TYR A 66 -30.98 -42.72 20.06
C TYR A 66 -32.16 -42.48 19.11
N HIS A 67 -32.85 -41.36 19.32
CA HIS A 67 -33.82 -40.74 18.42
C HIS A 67 -33.32 -39.35 18.02
N PRO A 68 -32.57 -39.24 16.91
CA PRO A 68 -32.11 -37.96 16.41
C PRO A 68 -33.23 -37.23 15.66
N ILE A 69 -33.52 -36.00 16.06
CA ILE A 69 -34.49 -35.10 15.43
C ILE A 69 -33.71 -33.96 14.80
N PHE A 70 -33.89 -33.78 13.48
CA PHE A 70 -33.31 -32.67 12.76
C PHE A 70 -34.26 -31.47 12.80
N PHE A 71 -33.74 -30.30 13.17
CA PHE A 71 -34.52 -29.07 13.24
C PHE A 71 -33.72 -27.90 12.65
N ASP A 72 -34.20 -27.38 11.52
CA ASP A 72 -33.61 -26.23 10.83
C ASP A 72 -34.20 -24.92 11.38
N LEU A 73 -33.32 -24.04 11.86
CA LEU A 73 -33.69 -22.74 12.43
C LEU A 73 -33.66 -21.61 11.39
N LEU A 74 -33.27 -21.90 10.15
CA LEU A 74 -33.27 -20.91 9.08
C LEU A 74 -34.68 -20.37 8.82
N GLY A 75 -34.80 -19.04 8.74
CA GLY A 75 -36.07 -18.35 8.51
C GLY A 75 -36.99 -18.23 9.73
N LYS A 76 -36.58 -18.75 10.89
CA LYS A 76 -37.38 -18.71 12.13
C LYS A 76 -37.10 -17.51 13.04
N ALA A 77 -36.16 -16.63 12.67
CA ALA A 77 -35.73 -15.49 13.49
C ALA A 77 -36.87 -14.55 13.93
N ARG A 78 -37.92 -14.41 13.09
CA ARG A 78 -39.07 -13.54 13.37
C ARG A 78 -40.21 -14.23 14.12
N GLN A 79 -40.12 -15.55 14.33
CA GLN A 79 -41.11 -16.29 15.09
C GLN A 79 -40.96 -15.99 16.58
N SER A 80 -42.08 -16.00 17.31
CA SER A 80 -42.05 -16.02 18.76
C SER A 80 -41.46 -17.34 19.28
N LEU A 81 -41.00 -17.34 20.54
CA LEU A 81 -40.56 -18.56 21.21
C LEU A 81 -41.66 -19.65 21.17
N GLU A 82 -42.91 -19.28 21.38
CA GLU A 82 -44.03 -20.23 21.41
C GLU A 82 -44.29 -20.91 20.06
N GLU A 83 -44.23 -20.15 18.97
CA GLU A 83 -44.35 -20.69 17.61
C GLU A 83 -43.19 -21.64 17.30
N THR A 84 -41.96 -21.25 17.67
CA THR A 84 -40.77 -22.09 17.48
C THR A 84 -40.86 -23.40 18.28
N LEU A 85 -41.37 -23.35 19.52
CA LEU A 85 -41.59 -24.55 20.34
C LEU A 85 -42.69 -25.46 19.79
N ARG A 86 -43.77 -24.89 19.23
CA ARG A 86 -44.80 -25.68 18.54
C ARG A 86 -44.23 -26.37 17.31
N ASP A 87 -43.43 -25.66 16.51
CA ASP A 87 -42.76 -26.24 15.35
C ASP A 87 -41.81 -27.37 15.75
N LEU A 88 -41.03 -27.17 16.82
CA LEU A 88 -40.15 -28.21 17.36
C LEU A 88 -40.92 -29.43 17.85
N ALA A 89 -41.97 -29.22 18.67
CA ALA A 89 -42.80 -30.31 19.19
C ALA A 89 -43.52 -31.09 18.08
N ASN A 90 -44.00 -30.39 17.04
CA ASN A 90 -44.59 -31.01 15.86
C ASN A 90 -43.56 -31.81 15.06
N THR A 91 -42.35 -31.27 14.89
CA THR A 91 -41.25 -31.98 14.20
C THR A 91 -40.90 -33.27 14.93
N ILE A 92 -40.71 -33.19 16.25
CA ILE A 92 -40.43 -34.36 17.09
C ILE A 92 -41.58 -35.37 17.03
N SER A 93 -42.83 -34.93 17.13
CA SER A 93 -44.00 -35.83 17.11
C SER A 93 -44.19 -36.50 15.76
N SER A 94 -43.95 -35.77 14.66
CA SER A 94 -44.03 -36.30 13.31
C SER A 94 -42.95 -37.35 13.06
N ASP A 95 -41.69 -37.08 13.41
CA ASP A 95 -40.58 -38.03 13.26
C ASP A 95 -40.78 -39.29 14.14
N LEU A 96 -41.51 -39.17 15.25
CA LEU A 96 -41.87 -40.30 16.12
C LEU A 96 -43.20 -40.98 15.76
N GLY A 97 -43.93 -40.51 14.73
CA GLY A 97 -45.20 -41.06 14.30
C GLY A 97 -46.37 -40.85 15.28
N LYS A 98 -46.31 -39.83 16.14
CA LYS A 98 -47.30 -39.56 17.21
C LYS A 98 -48.37 -38.51 16.88
N GLY A 99 -48.41 -37.99 15.64
CA GLY A 99 -49.37 -36.96 15.21
C GLY A 99 -48.95 -35.53 15.58
N LYS A 100 -49.89 -34.57 15.56
CA LYS A 100 -49.62 -33.17 15.90
C LYS A 100 -49.44 -33.02 17.41
N ALA A 101 -48.42 -32.30 17.85
CA ALA A 101 -48.22 -32.01 19.27
C ALA A 101 -49.29 -31.02 19.77
N ASP A 102 -49.85 -31.28 20.93
CA ASP A 102 -50.70 -30.33 21.64
C ASP A 102 -49.92 -29.75 22.83
N LEU A 103 -49.66 -28.44 22.76
CA LEU A 103 -48.99 -27.68 23.82
C LEU A 103 -49.96 -26.70 24.52
N GLY A 104 -51.26 -26.78 24.22
CA GLY A 104 -52.29 -25.93 24.84
C GLY A 104 -52.08 -24.43 24.63
N HIS A 105 -52.53 -23.63 25.60
CA HIS A 105 -52.45 -22.15 25.59
C HIS A 105 -51.16 -21.58 26.19
N ASN A 106 -50.35 -22.38 26.89
CA ASN A 106 -49.06 -21.95 27.45
C ASN A 106 -47.92 -22.87 26.98
N PRO A 107 -47.45 -22.71 25.73
CA PRO A 107 -46.50 -23.64 25.13
C PRO A 107 -45.15 -23.73 25.83
N LYS A 108 -44.68 -22.65 26.46
CA LYS A 108 -43.37 -22.60 27.13
C LYS A 108 -43.32 -23.54 28.31
N THR A 109 -44.28 -23.41 29.22
CA THR A 109 -44.40 -24.25 30.42
C THR A 109 -44.79 -25.67 30.03
N GLU A 110 -45.79 -25.84 29.16
CA GLU A 110 -46.27 -27.15 28.75
C GLU A 110 -45.17 -27.98 28.07
N PHE A 111 -44.39 -27.38 27.16
CA PHE A 111 -43.29 -28.07 26.50
C PHE A 111 -42.23 -28.56 27.50
N ARG A 112 -41.79 -27.68 28.43
CA ARG A 112 -40.69 -27.97 29.36
C ARG A 112 -41.09 -28.94 30.48
N GLU A 113 -42.24 -28.72 31.09
CA GLU A 113 -42.59 -29.37 32.37
C GLU A 113 -43.44 -30.62 32.18
N VAL A 114 -44.20 -30.71 31.08
CA VAL A 114 -45.19 -31.77 30.88
C VAL A 114 -44.90 -32.58 29.62
N TRP A 115 -44.95 -31.95 28.44
CA TRP A 115 -44.89 -32.63 27.16
C TRP A 115 -43.54 -33.31 26.91
N LEU A 116 -42.41 -32.61 27.07
CA LEU A 116 -41.07 -33.17 26.85
C LEU A 116 -40.72 -34.26 27.88
N PRO A 117 -40.92 -34.09 29.21
CA PRO A 117 -40.69 -35.16 30.18
C PRO A 117 -41.55 -36.41 29.90
N ASN A 118 -42.84 -36.22 29.59
CA ASN A 118 -43.71 -37.33 29.19
C ASN A 118 -43.17 -38.02 27.95
N LEU A 119 -42.77 -37.26 26.93
CA LEU A 119 -42.18 -37.83 25.72
C LEU A 119 -40.95 -38.70 26.04
N LEU A 120 -40.00 -38.18 26.82
CA LEU A 120 -38.77 -38.90 27.19
C LEU A 120 -39.08 -40.21 27.94
N ASN A 121 -40.07 -40.20 28.84
CA ASN A 121 -40.53 -41.40 29.54
C ASN A 121 -41.10 -42.45 28.56
N HIS A 122 -41.83 -42.02 27.53
CA HIS A 122 -42.35 -42.92 26.50
C HIS A 122 -41.27 -43.51 25.59
N LEU A 123 -40.11 -42.86 25.44
CA LEU A 123 -38.99 -43.36 24.62
C LEU A 123 -38.22 -44.53 25.28
N LYS A 124 -38.62 -44.96 26.48
CA LYS A 124 -38.09 -46.12 27.23
C LYS A 124 -36.58 -46.15 27.36
N THR A 125 -35.86 -46.86 26.48
CA THR A 125 -34.40 -47.06 26.54
C THR A 125 -33.64 -46.14 25.59
N LYS A 126 -34.33 -45.41 24.71
CA LYS A 126 -33.68 -44.52 23.73
C LYS A 126 -33.63 -43.08 24.22
N SER A 127 -32.50 -42.41 23.99
CA SER A 127 -32.31 -40.99 24.30
C SER A 127 -32.70 -40.12 23.09
N LEU A 128 -33.30 -38.96 23.34
CA LEU A 128 -33.63 -37.98 22.32
C LEU A 128 -32.39 -37.12 22.03
N VAL A 129 -32.06 -36.92 20.75
CA VAL A 129 -30.96 -36.03 20.33
C VAL A 129 -31.53 -34.96 19.40
N LEU A 130 -31.46 -33.70 19.79
CA LEU A 130 -31.90 -32.58 18.97
C LEU A 130 -30.72 -32.05 18.16
N LEU A 131 -30.82 -32.15 16.84
CA LEU A 131 -29.83 -31.67 15.87
C LEU A 131 -30.33 -30.33 15.32
N PHE A 132 -29.85 -29.24 15.91
CA PHE A 132 -30.19 -27.88 15.51
C PHE A 132 -29.24 -27.40 14.40
N ASP A 133 -29.77 -27.23 13.19
CA ASP A 133 -29.04 -26.62 12.07
C ASP A 133 -29.26 -25.10 12.02
N GLU A 134 -28.28 -24.37 11.49
CA GLU A 134 -28.28 -22.90 11.40
C GLU A 134 -28.69 -22.21 12.73
N PHE A 135 -28.12 -22.67 13.87
CA PHE A 135 -28.47 -22.21 15.21
C PHE A 135 -28.22 -20.71 15.42
N ASP A 136 -27.25 -20.15 14.71
CA ASP A 136 -26.95 -18.71 14.67
C ASP A 136 -27.97 -17.87 13.88
N ALA A 137 -28.88 -18.47 13.12
CA ALA A 137 -29.87 -17.74 12.34
C ALA A 137 -30.83 -16.90 13.20
N LEU A 138 -31.02 -17.28 14.47
CA LEU A 138 -31.85 -16.52 15.40
C LEU A 138 -31.11 -15.32 16.03
N ASP A 139 -29.77 -15.32 16.00
CA ASP A 139 -28.94 -14.35 16.72
C ASP A 139 -28.70 -13.06 15.89
N ALA A 140 -29.82 -12.44 15.48
CA ALA A 140 -29.87 -11.20 14.73
C ALA A 140 -30.04 -9.97 15.65
N PRO A 141 -29.25 -8.89 15.47
CA PRO A 141 -29.29 -7.71 16.35
C PRO A 141 -30.67 -7.05 16.46
N GLU A 142 -31.45 -7.01 15.37
CA GLU A 142 -32.76 -6.34 15.34
C GLU A 142 -33.84 -7.10 16.12
N LEU A 143 -33.60 -8.38 16.40
CA LEU A 143 -34.55 -9.30 17.05
C LEU A 143 -34.02 -9.81 18.39
N LYS A 144 -33.09 -9.06 19.01
CA LYS A 144 -32.33 -9.47 20.20
C LYS A 144 -33.22 -9.95 21.35
N GLN A 145 -34.35 -9.27 21.61
CA GLN A 145 -35.21 -9.63 22.74
C GLN A 145 -35.88 -11.01 22.58
N THR A 146 -36.40 -11.32 21.38
CA THR A 146 -37.06 -12.61 21.08
C THR A 146 -36.04 -13.75 21.01
N SER A 147 -34.88 -13.49 20.42
CA SER A 147 -33.79 -14.46 20.30
C SER A 147 -33.15 -14.78 21.65
N ASP A 148 -32.89 -13.78 22.50
CA ASP A 148 -32.40 -13.98 23.87
C ASP A 148 -33.37 -14.81 24.72
N GLU A 149 -34.68 -14.69 24.48
CA GLU A 149 -35.68 -15.54 25.12
C GLU A 149 -35.54 -17.01 24.70
N PHE A 150 -35.38 -17.27 23.40
CA PHE A 150 -35.16 -18.62 22.89
C PHE A 150 -33.86 -19.25 23.40
N PHE A 151 -32.74 -18.53 23.33
CA PHE A 151 -31.45 -19.07 23.78
C PHE A 151 -31.46 -19.37 25.28
N ARG A 152 -32.03 -18.50 26.13
CA ARG A 152 -32.22 -18.81 27.55
C ARG A 152 -33.09 -20.04 27.77
N TYR A 153 -34.16 -20.17 27.00
CA TYR A 153 -35.03 -21.33 27.10
C TYR A 153 -34.29 -22.63 26.73
N VAL A 154 -33.52 -22.63 25.64
CA VAL A 154 -32.71 -23.80 25.24
C VAL A 154 -31.60 -24.08 26.26
N HIS A 155 -30.96 -23.05 26.81
CA HIS A 155 -29.98 -23.18 27.90
C HIS A 155 -30.57 -23.92 29.10
N ASP A 156 -31.76 -23.49 29.54
CA ASP A 156 -32.51 -24.14 30.60
C ASP A 156 -32.85 -25.61 30.30
N LEU A 157 -33.09 -25.96 29.03
CA LEU A 157 -33.33 -27.34 28.61
C LEU A 157 -32.08 -28.23 28.70
N LEU A 158 -30.87 -27.66 28.61
CA LEU A 158 -29.62 -28.44 28.72
C LEU A 158 -29.52 -29.18 30.05
N SER A 159 -30.09 -28.59 31.11
CA SER A 159 -30.09 -29.18 32.46
C SER A 159 -31.17 -30.25 32.67
N ILE A 160 -32.11 -30.39 31.74
CA ILE A 160 -33.26 -31.28 31.89
C ILE A 160 -32.89 -32.67 31.39
N ASN A 161 -32.88 -33.65 32.30
CA ASN A 161 -32.64 -35.07 32.00
C ASN A 161 -31.39 -35.30 31.10
N PRO A 162 -30.19 -34.85 31.49
CA PRO A 162 -28.99 -34.90 30.64
C PRO A 162 -28.62 -36.32 30.18
N GLN A 163 -29.09 -37.36 30.87
CA GLN A 163 -28.89 -38.76 30.45
C GLN A 163 -29.76 -39.19 29.26
N ARG A 164 -30.87 -38.48 29.00
CA ARG A 164 -31.92 -38.86 28.04
C ARG A 164 -32.20 -37.81 26.98
N LEU A 165 -31.69 -36.60 27.14
CA LEU A 165 -31.81 -35.50 26.20
C LEU A 165 -30.43 -34.95 25.86
N SER A 166 -30.13 -34.86 24.57
CA SER A 166 -28.86 -34.39 24.05
C SER A 166 -29.05 -33.41 22.90
N PHE A 167 -28.04 -32.58 22.65
CA PHE A 167 -28.09 -31.48 21.71
C PHE A 167 -26.85 -31.44 20.82
N VAL A 168 -27.04 -31.19 19.53
CA VAL A 168 -25.98 -30.85 18.59
C VAL A 168 -26.37 -29.51 17.97
N PHE A 169 -25.60 -28.46 18.24
CA PHE A 169 -25.81 -27.13 17.70
C PHE A 169 -24.86 -26.91 16.53
N VAL A 170 -25.36 -26.49 15.38
CA VAL A 170 -24.53 -26.19 14.20
C VAL A 170 -24.58 -24.70 13.89
N ILE A 171 -23.39 -24.10 13.75
CA ILE A 171 -23.22 -22.64 13.62
C ILE A 171 -22.44 -22.29 12.34
N GLY A 172 -22.97 -21.33 11.59
CA GLY A 172 -22.48 -20.87 10.29
C GLY A 172 -21.43 -19.75 10.32
N ARG A 173 -21.09 -19.23 11.50
CA ARG A 173 -20.17 -18.09 11.74
C ARG A 173 -19.25 -18.32 12.94
N ASN A 174 -18.34 -17.39 13.24
CA ASN A 174 -17.47 -17.52 14.41
C ASN A 174 -18.34 -17.50 15.68
N ILE A 175 -18.08 -18.42 16.61
CA ILE A 175 -18.83 -18.46 17.88
C ILE A 175 -18.64 -17.16 18.66
N ASN A 176 -17.45 -16.56 18.60
CA ASN A 176 -17.16 -15.30 19.29
C ASN A 176 -17.90 -14.09 18.67
N ASP A 177 -18.61 -14.28 17.55
CA ASP A 177 -19.43 -13.24 16.93
C ASP A 177 -20.89 -13.26 17.42
N LEU A 178 -21.26 -14.26 18.23
CA LEU A 178 -22.59 -14.37 18.81
C LEU A 178 -22.81 -13.32 19.90
N HIS A 179 -24.05 -12.88 20.10
CA HIS A 179 -24.40 -12.02 21.24
C HIS A 179 -24.32 -12.77 22.57
N ASP A 180 -24.25 -12.01 23.67
CA ASP A 180 -23.92 -12.49 25.01
C ASP A 180 -24.67 -13.76 25.45
N VAL A 181 -25.97 -13.84 25.21
CA VAL A 181 -26.80 -14.99 25.64
C VAL A 181 -26.51 -16.25 24.83
N ALA A 182 -26.46 -16.13 23.49
CA ALA A 182 -26.14 -17.25 22.61
C ALA A 182 -24.68 -17.72 22.81
N LEU A 183 -23.77 -16.77 23.01
CA LEU A 183 -22.37 -17.04 23.32
C LEU A 183 -22.21 -17.77 24.66
N ALA A 184 -22.92 -17.33 25.71
CA ALA A 184 -22.91 -18.00 27.01
C ALA A 184 -23.38 -19.45 26.90
N LEU A 185 -24.48 -19.69 26.18
CA LEU A 185 -24.95 -21.05 25.89
C LEU A 185 -23.88 -21.89 25.20
N CYS A 186 -23.23 -21.38 24.16
CA CYS A 186 -22.20 -22.14 23.45
C CYS A 186 -20.97 -22.43 24.32
N LYS A 187 -20.61 -21.51 25.24
CA LYS A 187 -19.49 -21.67 26.18
C LYS A 187 -19.78 -22.65 27.32
N ASP A 188 -21.04 -22.77 27.73
CA ASP A 188 -21.47 -23.70 28.77
C ASP A 188 -21.60 -25.16 28.26
N VAL A 189 -21.48 -25.36 26.94
CA VAL A 189 -21.48 -26.67 26.31
C VAL A 189 -20.09 -27.31 26.40
N ASN A 190 -20.05 -28.64 26.63
CA ASN A 190 -18.84 -29.38 26.99
C ASN A 190 -17.75 -29.42 25.91
N ASP A 191 -18.15 -29.45 24.65
CA ASP A 191 -17.24 -29.56 23.51
C ASP A 191 -17.71 -28.66 22.36
N THR A 192 -16.74 -28.04 21.72
CA THR A 192 -16.90 -27.21 20.53
C THR A 192 -15.92 -27.70 19.46
N ILE A 193 -16.43 -28.04 18.27
CA ILE A 193 -15.64 -28.59 17.17
C ILE A 193 -15.70 -27.65 15.97
N HIS A 194 -14.52 -27.25 15.49
CA HIS A 194 -14.38 -26.55 14.22
C HIS A 194 -14.43 -27.53 13.04
N VAL A 195 -15.37 -27.31 12.12
CA VAL A 195 -15.51 -28.07 10.87
C VAL A 195 -14.68 -27.37 9.80
N SER A 196 -13.46 -27.86 9.58
CA SER A 196 -12.49 -27.32 8.61
C SER A 196 -12.68 -27.89 7.19
N LEU A 197 -11.79 -27.56 6.26
CA LEU A 197 -11.70 -28.11 4.91
C LEU A 197 -11.52 -29.65 4.92
N LEU A 198 -11.72 -30.32 3.77
CA LEU A 198 -11.40 -31.74 3.65
C LEU A 198 -9.88 -31.92 3.51
N GLU A 199 -9.35 -32.98 4.12
CA GLU A 199 -7.98 -33.41 3.87
C GLU A 199 -7.81 -33.93 2.44
N TYR A 200 -6.57 -33.86 1.93
CA TYR A 200 -6.20 -34.28 0.58
C TYR A 200 -6.79 -35.63 0.18
N GLU A 201 -6.65 -36.66 1.03
CA GLU A 201 -7.15 -38.01 0.75
C GLU A 201 -8.66 -38.03 0.47
N TYR A 202 -9.45 -37.29 1.24
CA TYR A 202 -10.89 -37.21 1.06
C TYR A 202 -11.26 -36.36 -0.15
N THR A 203 -10.50 -35.30 -0.44
CA THR A 203 -10.71 -34.52 -1.66
C THR A 203 -10.43 -35.33 -2.93
N VAL A 204 -9.40 -36.18 -2.92
CA VAL A 204 -9.14 -37.12 -4.02
C VAL A 204 -10.30 -38.11 -4.19
N LYS A 205 -10.84 -38.66 -3.08
CA LYS A 205 -12.04 -39.52 -3.12
C LYS A 205 -13.25 -38.80 -3.73
N LEU A 206 -13.44 -37.52 -3.40
CA LEU A 206 -14.50 -36.68 -3.97
C LEU A 206 -14.36 -36.55 -5.50
N ILE A 207 -13.16 -36.20 -5.97
CA ILE A 207 -12.86 -36.05 -7.40
C ILE A 207 -13.11 -37.38 -8.14
N HIS A 208 -12.80 -38.49 -7.48
CA HIS A 208 -12.99 -39.84 -8.03
C HIS A 208 -14.43 -40.31 -8.14
N PHE A 209 -15.46 -39.56 -7.70
CA PHE A 209 -16.85 -39.96 -7.98
C PHE A 209 -17.13 -40.17 -9.48
N SER A 210 -16.50 -39.38 -10.35
CA SER A 210 -16.60 -39.55 -11.81
C SER A 210 -15.71 -40.66 -12.38
N ARG A 211 -14.72 -41.13 -11.60
CA ARG A 211 -13.89 -42.28 -11.94
C ARG A 211 -14.65 -43.57 -11.60
N ASP A 212 -15.28 -43.61 -10.44
CA ASP A 212 -16.00 -44.78 -9.92
C ASP A 212 -17.23 -45.13 -10.78
N ASP A 213 -17.85 -44.15 -11.43
CA ASP A 213 -18.94 -44.35 -12.40
C ASP A 213 -18.46 -44.42 -13.87
N ASN A 214 -17.13 -44.43 -14.10
CA ASN A 214 -16.48 -44.41 -15.41
C ASN A 214 -16.96 -43.26 -16.33
N SER A 215 -17.29 -42.10 -15.76
CA SER A 215 -17.72 -40.93 -16.53
C SER A 215 -16.59 -39.98 -16.92
N LEU A 216 -15.48 -39.89 -16.16
CA LEU A 216 -14.28 -39.12 -16.51
C LEU A 216 -12.99 -39.89 -16.19
N GLN A 217 -11.91 -39.61 -16.92
CA GLN A 217 -10.56 -40.07 -16.59
C GLN A 217 -9.69 -38.92 -16.08
N TRP A 218 -9.00 -39.16 -14.97
CA TRP A 218 -8.15 -38.17 -14.30
C TRP A 218 -6.70 -38.64 -14.26
N SER A 219 -5.76 -37.76 -14.60
CA SER A 219 -4.34 -37.94 -14.26
C SER A 219 -4.04 -37.40 -12.86
N ASN A 220 -2.95 -37.85 -12.24
CA ASN A 220 -2.52 -37.35 -10.93
C ASN A 220 -2.24 -35.83 -10.96
N GLU A 221 -1.68 -35.33 -12.07
CA GLU A 221 -1.44 -33.90 -12.27
C GLU A 221 -2.74 -33.08 -12.24
N MET A 222 -3.82 -33.60 -12.86
CA MET A 222 -5.10 -32.89 -12.87
C MET A 222 -5.76 -32.89 -11.50
N ILE A 223 -5.65 -33.99 -10.76
CA ILE A 223 -6.11 -34.08 -9.37
C ILE A 223 -5.39 -33.04 -8.51
N GLU A 224 -4.07 -32.91 -8.67
CA GLU A 224 -3.27 -31.92 -7.96
C GLU A 224 -3.68 -30.49 -8.33
N LYS A 225 -3.97 -30.22 -9.60
CA LYS A 225 -4.50 -28.91 -10.05
C LYS A 225 -5.85 -28.58 -9.40
N ILE A 226 -6.77 -29.55 -9.31
CA ILE A 226 -8.05 -29.35 -8.59
C ILE A 226 -7.80 -29.07 -7.10
N TRP A 227 -6.90 -29.83 -6.46
CA TRP A 227 -6.52 -29.62 -5.06
C TRP A 227 -5.95 -28.22 -4.83
N GLN A 228 -5.02 -27.75 -5.67
CA GLN A 228 -4.45 -26.40 -5.56
C GLN A 228 -5.52 -25.31 -5.69
N LEU A 229 -6.52 -25.52 -6.57
CA LEU A 229 -7.60 -24.56 -6.78
C LEU A 229 -8.61 -24.51 -5.62
N THR A 230 -8.94 -25.66 -5.03
CA THR A 230 -10.06 -25.78 -4.09
C THR A 230 -9.62 -25.96 -2.64
N HIS A 231 -8.38 -26.41 -2.43
CA HIS A 231 -7.76 -26.72 -1.14
C HIS A 231 -8.63 -27.57 -0.21
N GLY A 232 -9.40 -28.48 -0.80
CA GLY A 232 -10.30 -29.36 -0.07
C GLY A 232 -11.62 -28.73 0.36
N HIS A 233 -11.96 -27.52 -0.12
CA HIS A 233 -13.29 -26.97 0.09
C HIS A 233 -14.34 -27.86 -0.61
N PRO A 234 -15.26 -28.53 0.13
CA PRO A 234 -16.08 -29.59 -0.43
C PRO A 234 -17.07 -29.08 -1.48
N TYR A 235 -17.72 -27.95 -1.23
CA TYR A 235 -18.63 -27.34 -2.21
C TYR A 235 -17.90 -26.90 -3.49
N LEU A 236 -16.79 -26.16 -3.39
CA LEU A 236 -16.05 -25.68 -4.55
C LEU A 236 -15.40 -26.82 -5.35
N THR A 237 -14.93 -27.87 -4.67
CA THR A 237 -14.44 -29.09 -5.35
C THR A 237 -15.56 -29.75 -6.14
N GLN A 238 -16.73 -29.97 -5.54
CA GLN A 238 -17.87 -30.53 -6.26
C GLN A 238 -18.34 -29.63 -7.40
N SER A 239 -18.38 -28.31 -7.18
CA SER A 239 -18.83 -27.33 -8.18
C SER A 239 -17.90 -27.30 -9.38
N LEU A 240 -16.59 -27.21 -9.17
CA LEU A 240 -15.61 -27.23 -10.27
C LEU A 240 -15.66 -28.55 -11.03
N CYS A 241 -15.65 -29.69 -10.34
CA CYS A 241 -15.71 -30.99 -11.01
C CYS A 241 -17.04 -31.21 -11.75
N LYS A 242 -18.15 -30.68 -11.23
CA LYS A 242 -19.45 -30.67 -11.90
C LYS A 242 -19.41 -29.90 -13.22
N ASN A 243 -18.90 -28.67 -13.21
CA ASN A 243 -18.82 -27.84 -14.42
C ASN A 243 -17.89 -28.47 -15.47
N ILE A 244 -16.75 -29.04 -15.05
CA ILE A 244 -15.86 -29.81 -15.95
C ILE A 244 -16.63 -30.97 -16.60
N TRP A 245 -17.39 -31.73 -15.80
CA TRP A 245 -18.17 -32.85 -16.29
C TRP A 245 -19.24 -32.41 -17.30
N GLU A 246 -20.04 -31.39 -16.95
CA GLU A 246 -21.13 -30.89 -17.79
C GLU A 246 -20.58 -30.42 -19.14
N ARG A 247 -19.51 -29.62 -19.12
CA ARG A 247 -18.86 -29.13 -20.33
C ARG A 247 -18.35 -30.24 -21.24
N LEU A 248 -17.64 -31.23 -20.69
CA LEU A 248 -17.12 -32.34 -21.49
C LEU A 248 -18.23 -33.23 -22.06
N TYR A 249 -19.40 -33.28 -21.42
CA TYR A 249 -20.54 -34.07 -21.89
C TYR A 249 -21.48 -33.30 -22.83
N ASP A 250 -21.50 -31.97 -22.79
CA ASP A 250 -22.20 -31.12 -23.77
C ASP A 250 -21.67 -31.36 -25.20
N GLU A 251 -20.38 -31.71 -25.33
CA GLU A 251 -19.75 -32.10 -26.60
C GLU A 251 -20.16 -33.50 -27.10
N ASN A 252 -21.02 -34.22 -26.38
CA ASN A 252 -21.48 -35.58 -26.68
C ASN A 252 -20.33 -36.56 -27.01
N PRO A 253 -19.41 -36.80 -26.06
CA PRO A 253 -18.20 -37.56 -26.33
C PRO A 253 -18.50 -39.03 -26.59
N LYS A 254 -17.89 -39.60 -27.64
CA LYS A 254 -18.06 -41.02 -28.03
C LYS A 254 -17.35 -42.01 -27.10
N LYS A 255 -16.41 -41.52 -26.27
CA LYS A 255 -15.62 -42.29 -25.30
C LYS A 255 -15.58 -41.52 -23.98
N THR A 256 -15.24 -42.19 -22.88
CA THR A 256 -15.00 -41.51 -21.61
C THR A 256 -13.89 -40.46 -21.79
N PRO A 257 -14.18 -39.17 -21.59
CA PRO A 257 -13.20 -38.12 -21.83
C PRO A 257 -12.12 -38.10 -20.74
N VAL A 258 -10.92 -37.68 -21.15
CA VAL A 258 -9.77 -37.46 -20.28
C VAL A 258 -9.72 -35.98 -19.96
N VAL A 259 -9.69 -35.62 -18.68
CA VAL A 259 -9.63 -34.22 -18.26
C VAL A 259 -8.24 -33.66 -18.56
N THR A 260 -8.19 -32.50 -19.21
CA THR A 260 -6.94 -31.79 -19.56
C THR A 260 -6.78 -30.50 -18.75
N PRO A 261 -5.57 -29.90 -18.71
CA PRO A 261 -5.36 -28.61 -18.03
C PRO A 261 -6.28 -27.50 -18.56
N LYS A 262 -6.61 -27.56 -19.86
CA LYS A 262 -7.45 -26.58 -20.54
C LYS A 262 -8.91 -26.68 -20.13
N ASP A 263 -9.42 -27.90 -19.95
CA ASP A 263 -10.79 -28.12 -19.49
C ASP A 263 -11.01 -27.53 -18.10
N ILE A 264 -10.02 -27.68 -17.21
CA ILE A 264 -10.04 -27.08 -15.87
C ILE A 264 -10.05 -25.55 -15.98
N GLU A 265 -9.13 -24.97 -16.75
CA GLU A 265 -9.03 -23.50 -16.90
C GLU A 265 -10.31 -22.85 -17.42
N VAL A 266 -10.95 -23.48 -18.41
CA VAL A 266 -12.17 -22.93 -19.00
C VAL A 266 -13.40 -23.15 -18.10
N ALA A 267 -13.40 -24.18 -17.25
CA ALA A 267 -14.48 -24.41 -16.29
C ALA A 267 -14.45 -23.48 -15.06
N ILE A 268 -13.32 -22.80 -14.78
CA ILE A 268 -13.20 -21.93 -13.59
C ILE A 268 -14.24 -20.81 -13.58
N PRO A 269 -14.40 -19.97 -14.63
CA PRO A 269 -15.39 -18.88 -14.61
C PRO A 269 -16.82 -19.39 -14.40
N GLU A 270 -17.21 -20.47 -15.07
CA GLU A 270 -18.53 -21.11 -14.96
C GLU A 270 -18.75 -21.67 -13.55
N ALA A 271 -17.73 -22.29 -12.96
CA ALA A 271 -17.77 -22.77 -11.58
C ALA A 271 -17.91 -21.64 -10.56
N LEU A 272 -17.26 -20.50 -10.77
CA LEU A 272 -17.42 -19.32 -9.91
C LEU A 272 -18.81 -18.70 -10.05
N ASP A 273 -19.31 -18.53 -11.28
CA ASP A 273 -20.61 -17.93 -11.55
C ASP A 273 -21.76 -18.81 -11.02
N SER A 274 -21.71 -20.13 -11.25
CA SER A 274 -22.67 -21.08 -10.67
C SER A 274 -22.58 -21.17 -9.13
N SER A 275 -21.45 -20.76 -8.55
CA SER A 275 -21.22 -20.73 -7.10
C SER A 275 -21.55 -19.39 -6.45
N GLN A 276 -21.99 -18.38 -7.22
CA GLN A 276 -22.16 -17.00 -6.75
C GLN A 276 -22.98 -16.91 -5.46
N SER A 277 -24.16 -17.51 -5.43
CA SER A 277 -25.03 -17.45 -4.25
C SER A 277 -24.36 -18.08 -3.03
N ALA A 278 -23.67 -19.21 -3.20
CA ALA A 278 -22.99 -19.92 -2.12
C ALA A 278 -21.82 -19.11 -1.55
N LEU A 279 -21.02 -18.49 -2.42
CA LEU A 279 -19.88 -17.65 -2.06
C LEU A 279 -20.31 -16.33 -1.40
N VAL A 280 -21.43 -15.72 -1.82
CA VAL A 280 -22.05 -14.58 -1.13
C VAL A 280 -22.42 -14.94 0.31
N TRP A 281 -22.98 -16.13 0.55
CA TRP A 281 -23.31 -16.58 1.90
C TRP A 281 -22.07 -16.82 2.78
N LEU A 282 -20.99 -17.38 2.20
CA LEU A 282 -19.70 -17.52 2.87
C LEU A 282 -19.13 -16.14 3.25
N TRP A 283 -19.11 -15.21 2.30
CA TRP A 283 -18.69 -13.83 2.50
C TRP A 283 -19.48 -13.13 3.61
N LYS A 284 -20.80 -13.30 3.62
CA LYS A 284 -21.68 -12.76 4.67
C LYS A 284 -21.44 -13.37 6.06
N GLY A 285 -20.71 -14.49 6.15
CA GLY A 285 -20.30 -15.09 7.42
C GLY A 285 -19.14 -14.36 8.11
N LEU A 286 -18.36 -13.56 7.37
CA LEU A 286 -17.25 -12.76 7.90
C LEU A 286 -17.76 -11.39 8.40
N LYS A 287 -17.07 -10.75 9.34
CA LYS A 287 -17.29 -9.35 9.77
C LYS A 287 -16.69 -8.34 8.78
N SER A 288 -17.08 -7.07 8.89
CA SER A 288 -16.59 -6.02 7.98
C SER A 288 -15.07 -5.87 7.97
N ALA A 289 -14.42 -5.93 9.14
CA ALA A 289 -12.95 -5.93 9.23
C ALA A 289 -12.31 -7.11 8.48
N GLU A 290 -12.83 -8.32 8.67
CA GLU A 290 -12.41 -9.56 7.99
C GLU A 290 -12.59 -9.48 6.48
N ARG A 291 -13.70 -8.93 6.03
CA ARG A 291 -14.00 -8.70 4.61
C ARG A 291 -13.00 -7.73 3.98
N ILE A 292 -12.64 -6.63 4.65
CA ILE A 292 -11.65 -5.67 4.16
C ILE A 292 -10.28 -6.32 4.01
N VAL A 293 -9.80 -7.01 5.05
CA VAL A 293 -8.49 -7.66 5.02
C VAL A 293 -8.47 -8.80 3.99
N ALA A 294 -9.54 -9.60 3.89
CA ALA A 294 -9.67 -10.63 2.86
C ALA A 294 -9.64 -10.03 1.44
N SER A 295 -10.33 -8.91 1.21
CA SER A 295 -10.30 -8.19 -0.08
C SER A 295 -8.88 -7.75 -0.45
N MET A 296 -8.16 -7.17 0.51
CA MET A 296 -6.78 -6.70 0.33
C MET A 296 -5.81 -7.83 0.02
N LEU A 297 -5.82 -8.87 0.86
CA LEU A 297 -4.98 -10.04 0.67
C LEU A 297 -5.28 -10.71 -0.68
N ALA A 298 -6.55 -10.72 -1.14
CA ALA A 298 -6.92 -11.39 -2.37
C ALA A 298 -6.38 -10.65 -3.60
N LYS A 299 -6.44 -9.31 -3.56
CA LYS A 299 -5.90 -8.40 -4.58
C LYS A 299 -4.37 -8.45 -4.64
N ALA A 300 -3.70 -8.65 -3.51
CA ALA A 300 -2.25 -8.74 -3.42
C ALA A 300 -1.66 -9.98 -4.12
N GLY A 301 -2.49 -11.01 -4.38
CA GLY A 301 -2.13 -12.14 -5.24
C GLY A 301 -2.01 -13.46 -4.50
N THR A 302 -1.24 -14.39 -5.08
CA THR A 302 -1.02 -15.75 -4.55
C THR A 302 0.23 -15.88 -3.69
N ASP A 303 1.10 -14.86 -3.73
CA ASP A 303 2.36 -14.86 -2.99
C ASP A 303 2.12 -14.73 -1.48
N VAL A 304 3.15 -15.09 -0.71
CA VAL A 304 3.15 -14.93 0.74
C VAL A 304 3.18 -13.44 1.10
N ILE A 305 2.24 -13.03 1.95
CA ILE A 305 2.11 -11.65 2.43
C ILE A 305 2.56 -11.62 3.88
N THR A 306 3.68 -10.95 4.14
CA THR A 306 4.17 -10.69 5.50
C THR A 306 3.33 -9.63 6.20
N GLU A 307 3.40 -9.59 7.53
CA GLU A 307 2.73 -8.54 8.32
C GLU A 307 3.13 -7.12 7.88
N THR A 308 4.41 -6.91 7.56
CA THR A 308 4.91 -5.63 7.04
C THR A 308 4.32 -5.30 5.66
N ARG A 309 4.16 -6.30 4.78
CA ARG A 309 3.52 -6.06 3.47
C ARG A 309 2.04 -5.74 3.64
N LEU A 310 1.34 -6.42 4.55
CA LEU A 310 -0.06 -6.11 4.87
C LEU A 310 -0.21 -4.68 5.41
N GLN A 311 0.68 -4.25 6.30
CA GLN A 311 0.72 -2.85 6.77
C GLN A 311 0.93 -1.87 5.61
N ASN A 312 1.88 -2.14 4.70
CA ASN A 312 2.08 -1.32 3.51
C ASN A 312 0.85 -1.28 2.61
N LEU A 313 0.11 -2.39 2.46
CA LEU A 313 -1.15 -2.39 1.73
C LEU A 313 -2.20 -1.50 2.41
N PHE A 314 -2.24 -1.42 3.74
CA PHE A 314 -3.11 -0.47 4.43
C PHE A 314 -2.77 0.98 4.11
N PHE A 315 -1.48 1.34 4.08
CA PHE A 315 -1.02 2.68 3.70
C PHE A 315 -1.29 2.98 2.22
N GLU A 316 -0.98 2.05 1.31
CA GLU A 316 -1.19 2.20 -0.15
C GLU A 316 -2.67 2.42 -0.51
N ASN A 317 -3.59 1.84 0.28
CA ASN A 317 -5.03 2.02 0.09
C ASN A 317 -5.61 3.11 1.00
N GLY A 318 -4.75 3.88 1.69
CA GLY A 318 -5.13 5.04 2.49
C GLY A 318 -5.95 4.74 3.74
N ILE A 319 -5.95 3.50 4.27
CA ILE A 319 -6.73 3.10 5.45
C ILE A 319 -5.90 2.94 6.73
N GLU A 320 -4.76 3.62 6.82
CA GLU A 320 -3.79 3.48 7.92
C GLU A 320 -4.37 3.78 9.31
N ARG A 321 -5.39 4.63 9.40
CA ARG A 321 -6.08 4.94 10.68
C ARG A 321 -6.93 3.78 11.19
N MET A 322 -7.21 2.78 10.35
CA MET A 322 -7.99 1.59 10.71
C MET A 322 -7.14 0.45 11.24
N ILE A 323 -5.81 0.51 11.13
CA ILE A 323 -4.88 -0.57 11.52
C ILE A 323 -5.19 -1.13 12.93
N PRO A 324 -5.41 -0.32 13.98
CA PRO A 324 -5.71 -0.87 15.31
C PRO A 324 -6.98 -1.72 15.37
N LYS A 325 -7.95 -1.49 14.47
CA LYS A 325 -9.18 -2.28 14.38
C LYS A 325 -9.03 -3.54 13.52
N LEU A 326 -7.98 -3.60 12.69
CA LEU A 326 -7.72 -4.68 11.73
C LEU A 326 -6.59 -5.63 12.17
N GLU A 327 -5.83 -5.28 13.21
CA GLU A 327 -4.61 -6.01 13.63
C GLU A 327 -4.85 -7.50 13.94
N ASN A 328 -5.98 -7.84 14.59
CA ASN A 328 -6.30 -9.23 14.93
C ASN A 328 -7.00 -9.99 13.80
N THR A 329 -7.33 -9.32 12.70
CA THR A 329 -8.14 -9.88 11.62
C THR A 329 -7.44 -11.02 10.86
N PRO A 330 -6.12 -10.98 10.57
CA PRO A 330 -5.44 -12.10 9.94
C PRO A 330 -5.53 -13.40 10.76
N GLN A 331 -5.49 -13.31 12.09
CA GLN A 331 -5.66 -14.48 12.95
C GLN A 331 -7.06 -15.07 12.81
N VAL A 332 -8.10 -14.22 12.82
CA VAL A 332 -9.49 -14.68 12.64
C VAL A 332 -9.69 -15.34 11.28
N LEU A 333 -9.11 -14.77 10.21
CA LEU A 333 -9.18 -15.35 8.86
C LEU A 333 -8.45 -16.71 8.76
N GLN A 334 -7.38 -16.92 9.53
CA GLN A 334 -6.71 -18.23 9.63
C GLN A 334 -7.56 -19.25 10.37
N ASP A 335 -8.12 -18.86 11.53
CA ASP A 335 -9.02 -19.71 12.31
C ASP A 335 -10.26 -20.11 11.49
N TRP A 336 -10.63 -19.25 10.54
CA TRP A 336 -11.71 -19.49 9.59
C TRP A 336 -11.30 -20.24 8.33
N ASP A 337 -10.06 -20.71 8.18
CA ASP A 337 -9.55 -21.39 6.98
C ASP A 337 -9.69 -20.58 5.67
N ILE A 338 -9.73 -19.24 5.76
CA ILE A 338 -9.73 -18.36 4.58
C ILE A 338 -8.30 -18.16 4.08
N ILE A 339 -7.37 -17.96 5.01
CA ILE A 339 -5.93 -17.85 4.77
C ILE A 339 -5.18 -18.89 5.58
N GLU A 340 -3.92 -19.13 5.23
CA GLU A 340 -3.02 -20.04 5.96
C GLU A 340 -1.65 -19.40 6.19
N PRO A 341 -0.93 -19.81 7.25
CA PRO A 341 0.43 -19.37 7.48
C PRO A 341 1.38 -19.92 6.39
N ALA A 342 2.28 -19.08 5.91
CA ALA A 342 3.31 -19.44 4.93
C ALA A 342 4.55 -18.54 5.12
N ASP A 343 5.75 -19.11 5.16
CA ASP A 343 7.06 -18.40 5.13
C ASP A 343 7.11 -17.01 5.81
N GLY A 344 6.78 -16.93 7.11
CA GLY A 344 6.84 -15.67 7.87
C GLY A 344 5.71 -14.68 7.58
N GLY A 345 4.63 -15.12 6.94
CA GLY A 345 3.42 -14.38 6.64
C GLY A 345 2.22 -15.31 6.40
N TYR A 346 1.33 -14.89 5.51
CA TYR A 346 0.08 -15.60 5.20
C TYR A 346 -0.20 -15.60 3.70
N ARG A 347 -0.97 -16.57 3.23
CA ARG A 347 -1.52 -16.59 1.86
C ARG A 347 -2.95 -17.11 1.85
N PHE A 348 -3.68 -16.83 0.77
CA PHE A 348 -5.01 -17.40 0.59
C PHE A 348 -4.95 -18.93 0.54
N ARG A 349 -5.83 -19.56 1.32
CA ARG A 349 -5.88 -21.02 1.38
C ARG A 349 -6.62 -21.61 0.20
N VAL A 350 -7.77 -21.03 -0.16
CA VAL A 350 -8.63 -21.50 -1.25
C VAL A 350 -8.54 -20.53 -2.44
N GLU A 351 -7.87 -20.95 -3.52
CA GLU A 351 -7.60 -20.10 -4.68
C GLU A 351 -8.87 -19.68 -5.44
N LEU A 352 -9.85 -20.58 -5.61
CA LEU A 352 -11.13 -20.19 -6.23
C LEU A 352 -11.88 -19.13 -5.42
N LEU A 353 -11.79 -19.17 -4.08
CA LEU A 353 -12.37 -18.14 -3.23
C LEU A 353 -11.65 -16.81 -3.43
N ARG A 354 -10.31 -16.82 -3.49
CA ARG A 354 -9.50 -15.62 -3.79
C ARG A 354 -9.91 -14.99 -5.12
N GLN A 355 -9.99 -15.77 -6.19
CA GLN A 355 -10.39 -15.28 -7.52
C GLN A 355 -11.80 -14.66 -7.51
N TRP A 356 -12.73 -15.28 -6.79
CA TRP A 356 -14.07 -14.75 -6.61
C TRP A 356 -14.07 -13.39 -5.86
N ILE A 357 -13.29 -13.28 -4.79
CA ILE A 357 -13.14 -12.03 -4.03
C ILE A 357 -12.56 -10.93 -4.92
N VAL A 358 -11.52 -11.22 -5.69
CA VAL A 358 -10.93 -10.25 -6.64
C VAL A 358 -11.96 -9.75 -7.66
N LYS A 359 -12.80 -10.65 -8.18
CA LYS A 359 -13.81 -10.33 -9.20
C LYS A 359 -15.01 -9.53 -8.64
N HIS A 360 -15.46 -9.82 -7.42
CA HIS A 360 -16.75 -9.33 -6.90
C HIS A 360 -16.68 -8.50 -5.62
N LYS A 361 -15.53 -8.47 -4.94
CA LYS A 361 -15.34 -7.90 -3.61
C LYS A 361 -14.03 -7.10 -3.53
N SER A 362 -13.69 -6.38 -4.59
CA SER A 362 -12.60 -5.39 -4.54
C SER A 362 -12.89 -4.31 -3.49
N LEU A 363 -11.86 -3.58 -3.02
CA LEU A 363 -12.01 -2.53 -2.00
C LEU A 363 -13.11 -1.51 -2.34
N ASP A 364 -13.14 -1.04 -3.59
CA ASP A 364 -14.18 -0.12 -4.08
C ASP A 364 -15.60 -0.70 -3.96
N GLN A 365 -15.74 -2.03 -4.10
CA GLN A 365 -17.00 -2.76 -4.01
C GLN A 365 -17.38 -3.15 -2.57
N VAL A 366 -16.46 -2.98 -1.62
CA VAL A 366 -16.69 -3.24 -0.18
C VAL A 366 -16.68 -1.94 0.62
N GLN A 367 -17.00 -0.81 -0.01
CA GLN A 367 -17.11 0.48 0.66
C GLN A 367 -18.12 0.46 1.82
N GLU A 368 -19.25 -0.24 1.67
CA GLU A 368 -20.20 -0.42 2.78
C GLU A 368 -19.53 -1.07 4.00
N GLU A 369 -18.57 -1.98 3.79
CA GLU A 369 -17.83 -2.60 4.88
C GLU A 369 -16.91 -1.59 5.57
N LEU A 370 -16.25 -0.72 4.80
CA LEU A 370 -15.41 0.37 5.33
C LEU A 370 -16.25 1.34 6.18
N ASP A 371 -17.44 1.70 5.72
CA ASP A 371 -18.39 2.54 6.45
C ASP A 371 -18.83 1.86 7.77
N CYS A 372 -19.07 0.54 7.72
CA CYS A 372 -19.57 -0.27 8.83
C CYS A 372 -18.51 -0.81 9.80
N VAL A 373 -17.20 -0.62 9.56
CA VAL A 373 -16.15 -1.10 10.49
C VAL A 373 -16.30 -0.53 11.89
N GLU A 374 -16.84 0.68 12.02
CA GLU A 374 -17.17 1.29 13.30
C GLU A 374 -18.69 1.36 13.49
N PRO A 375 -19.31 0.36 14.16
CA PRO A 375 -20.76 0.31 14.34
C PRO A 375 -21.33 1.56 15.01
N ARG A 376 -20.55 2.20 15.90
CA ARG A 376 -20.97 3.46 16.54
C ARG A 376 -21.05 4.61 15.53
N ALA A 377 -20.12 4.68 14.58
CA ALA A 377 -20.12 5.68 13.53
C ALA A 377 -21.35 5.50 12.63
N ASN A 378 -21.67 4.26 12.24
CA ASN A 378 -22.86 3.98 11.42
C ASN A 378 -24.16 4.40 12.11
N LYS A 379 -24.33 4.08 13.41
CA LYS A 379 -25.52 4.52 14.17
C LYS A 379 -25.65 6.04 14.26
N LEU A 380 -24.54 6.75 14.41
CA LEU A 380 -24.55 8.23 14.42
C LEU A 380 -24.84 8.80 13.03
N TYR A 381 -24.44 8.09 11.97
CA TYR A 381 -24.80 8.44 10.60
C TYR A 381 -26.30 8.27 10.38
N ASP A 382 -26.91 7.18 10.84
CA ASP A 382 -28.37 6.98 10.76
C ASP A 382 -29.12 8.15 11.43
N VAL A 383 -28.69 8.56 12.62
CA VAL A 383 -29.25 9.73 13.33
C VAL A 383 -29.05 11.02 12.54
N ALA A 384 -27.86 11.24 11.98
CA ALA A 384 -27.59 12.42 11.16
C ALA A 384 -28.46 12.47 9.89
N THR A 385 -28.68 11.32 9.24
CA THR A 385 -29.54 11.23 8.07
C THR A 385 -30.99 11.51 8.41
N ASP A 386 -31.49 11.05 9.57
CA ASP A 386 -32.85 11.35 10.04
C ASP A 386 -33.05 12.86 10.21
N TYR A 387 -32.13 13.53 10.92
CA TYR A 387 -32.15 15.00 11.04
C TYR A 387 -32.09 15.71 9.69
N TYR A 388 -31.27 15.23 8.75
CA TYR A 388 -31.21 15.83 7.43
C TYR A 388 -32.54 15.70 6.67
N TYR A 389 -33.16 14.51 6.68
CA TYR A 389 -34.44 14.28 6.00
C TYR A 389 -35.63 14.98 6.67
N THR A 390 -35.52 15.37 7.95
CA THR A 390 -36.49 16.23 8.63
C THR A 390 -36.23 17.73 8.45
N ASN A 391 -35.33 18.12 7.53
CA ASN A 391 -34.88 19.49 7.26
C ASN A 391 -34.20 20.18 8.46
N GLN A 392 -33.50 19.41 9.29
CA GLN A 392 -32.75 19.86 10.47
C GLN A 392 -31.24 19.72 10.21
N SER A 393 -30.73 20.39 9.16
CA SER A 393 -29.33 20.28 8.71
C SER A 393 -28.32 20.76 9.75
N ASP A 394 -28.67 21.75 10.57
CA ASP A 394 -27.81 22.27 11.64
C ASP A 394 -27.61 21.25 12.77
N GLU A 395 -28.64 20.47 13.06
CA GLU A 395 -28.59 19.38 14.03
C GLU A 395 -27.84 18.15 13.48
N ALA A 396 -27.92 17.89 12.16
CA ALA A 396 -27.20 16.79 11.51
C ALA A 396 -25.67 17.00 11.50
N PHE A 397 -25.22 18.24 11.28
CA PHE A 397 -23.79 18.61 11.18
C PHE A 397 -22.89 18.09 12.31
N PRO A 398 -23.17 18.31 13.62
CA PRO A 398 -22.33 17.81 14.71
C PRO A 398 -22.32 16.28 14.81
N TYR A 399 -23.36 15.58 14.36
CA TYR A 399 -23.34 14.12 14.28
C TYR A 399 -22.40 13.66 13.17
N LEU A 400 -22.46 14.26 11.98
CA LEU A 400 -21.57 13.92 10.86
C LEU A 400 -20.09 14.16 11.20
N GLN A 401 -19.76 15.25 11.89
CA GLN A 401 -18.39 15.47 12.38
C GLN A 401 -17.94 14.35 13.34
N LYS A 402 -18.82 13.88 14.24
CA LYS A 402 -18.52 12.74 15.12
C LYS A 402 -18.34 11.45 14.32
N VAL A 403 -19.16 11.23 13.28
CA VAL A 403 -19.03 10.07 12.38
C VAL A 403 -17.64 10.06 11.74
N ILE A 404 -17.22 11.16 11.10
CA ILE A 404 -15.93 11.25 10.40
C ILE A 404 -14.75 11.16 11.39
N ASN A 405 -14.88 11.67 12.60
CA ASN A 405 -13.86 11.50 13.64
C ASN A 405 -13.70 10.04 14.09
N LEU A 406 -14.80 9.28 14.15
CA LEU A 406 -14.80 7.87 14.54
C LEU A 406 -14.43 6.93 13.37
N ASN A 407 -14.84 7.29 12.15
CA ASN A 407 -14.56 6.61 10.90
C ASN A 407 -14.33 7.62 9.76
N PRO A 408 -13.06 8.01 9.51
CA PRO A 408 -12.71 8.94 8.44
C PRO A 408 -13.04 8.46 7.03
N TYR A 409 -13.34 7.17 6.86
CA TYR A 409 -13.58 6.52 5.57
C TYR A 409 -15.07 6.38 5.25
N HIS A 410 -15.95 6.88 6.11
CA HIS A 410 -17.39 6.78 5.91
C HIS A 410 -17.84 7.68 4.76
N VAL A 411 -18.10 7.09 3.61
CA VAL A 411 -18.40 7.83 2.37
C VAL A 411 -19.71 8.58 2.48
N GLY A 412 -20.77 7.92 2.93
CA GLY A 412 -22.10 8.54 3.06
C GLY A 412 -22.10 9.77 3.99
N ALA A 413 -21.40 9.67 5.13
CA ALA A 413 -21.29 10.78 6.08
C ALA A 413 -20.46 11.95 5.52
N THR A 414 -19.39 11.65 4.80
CA THR A 414 -18.51 12.65 4.18
C THR A 414 -19.22 13.40 3.06
N GLN A 415 -19.99 12.68 2.22
CA GLN A 415 -20.81 13.27 1.17
C GLN A 415 -21.93 14.14 1.75
N LEU A 416 -22.66 13.64 2.75
CA LEU A 416 -23.74 14.40 3.39
C LEU A 416 -23.21 15.66 4.11
N LEU A 417 -22.04 15.57 4.73
CA LEU A 417 -21.39 16.74 5.33
C LEU A 417 -21.05 17.78 4.26
N ALA A 418 -20.51 17.36 3.11
CA ALA A 418 -20.24 18.25 2.01
C ALA A 418 -21.51 18.90 1.45
N ASP A 419 -22.61 18.16 1.34
CA ASP A 419 -23.91 18.70 0.89
C ASP A 419 -24.43 19.78 1.84
N ILE A 420 -24.40 19.54 3.16
CA ILE A 420 -24.78 20.54 4.17
C ILE A 420 -23.86 21.77 4.13
N LEU A 421 -22.55 21.58 3.95
CA LEU A 421 -21.60 22.70 3.81
C LEU A 421 -21.91 23.55 2.57
N LEU A 422 -22.32 22.93 1.46
CA LEU A 422 -22.74 23.64 0.26
C LEU A 422 -24.06 24.39 0.46
N GLU A 423 -25.05 23.80 1.16
CA GLU A 423 -26.29 24.48 1.58
C GLU A 423 -25.99 25.73 2.42
N GLN A 424 -24.96 25.68 3.26
CA GLN A 424 -24.49 26.78 4.10
C GLN A 424 -23.56 27.79 3.38
N GLN A 425 -23.37 27.66 2.06
CA GLN A 425 -22.42 28.46 1.25
C GLN A 425 -20.95 28.38 1.70
N LYS A 426 -20.57 27.35 2.45
CA LYS A 426 -19.19 27.09 2.89
C LYS A 426 -18.45 26.24 1.85
N VAL A 427 -18.34 26.77 0.63
CA VAL A 427 -17.84 26.02 -0.55
C VAL A 427 -16.39 25.54 -0.36
N ASN A 428 -15.53 26.34 0.27
CA ASN A 428 -14.14 25.95 0.54
C ASN A 428 -14.03 24.79 1.56
N GLU A 429 -14.86 24.80 2.60
CA GLU A 429 -14.88 23.68 3.56
C GLU A 429 -15.40 22.40 2.90
N ALA A 430 -16.43 22.51 2.04
CA ALA A 430 -16.93 21.39 1.25
C ALA A 430 -15.85 20.82 0.32
N ARG A 431 -15.04 21.69 -0.31
CA ARG A 431 -13.89 21.30 -1.13
C ARG A 431 -12.89 20.48 -0.33
N GLU A 432 -12.47 20.94 0.85
CA GLU A 432 -11.50 20.19 1.67
C GLU A 432 -12.00 18.80 2.06
N VAL A 433 -13.29 18.69 2.41
CA VAL A 433 -13.92 17.41 2.78
C VAL A 433 -13.95 16.46 1.58
N LEU A 434 -14.31 16.95 0.40
CA LEU A 434 -14.38 16.15 -0.83
C LEU A 434 -13.00 15.81 -1.42
N GLU A 435 -12.00 16.68 -1.28
CA GLU A 435 -10.62 16.37 -1.65
C GLU A 435 -10.03 15.26 -0.77
N LYS A 436 -10.35 15.25 0.54
CA LYS A 436 -10.01 14.13 1.44
C LYS A 436 -10.69 12.83 1.00
N LEU A 437 -11.99 12.89 0.67
CA LEU A 437 -12.74 11.74 0.14
C LEU A 437 -12.12 11.23 -1.16
N SER A 438 -11.71 12.13 -2.05
CA SER A 438 -11.14 11.79 -3.36
C SER A 438 -9.85 10.97 -3.26
N LYS A 439 -9.07 11.12 -2.17
CA LYS A 439 -7.83 10.36 -1.98
C LYS A 439 -8.04 8.85 -1.82
N PHE A 440 -9.14 8.42 -1.20
CA PHE A 440 -9.41 7.00 -0.94
C PHE A 440 -10.64 6.47 -1.69
N ASN A 441 -11.57 7.33 -2.10
CA ASN A 441 -12.69 6.98 -2.96
C ASN A 441 -12.98 8.08 -4.01
N PRO A 442 -12.17 8.14 -5.09
CA PRO A 442 -12.32 9.14 -6.16
C PRO A 442 -13.72 9.13 -6.78
N ARG A 443 -14.29 7.94 -7.01
CA ARG A 443 -15.61 7.76 -7.64
C ARG A 443 -16.72 8.41 -6.81
N ALA A 444 -16.69 8.25 -5.49
CA ALA A 444 -17.69 8.84 -4.60
C ALA A 444 -17.52 10.36 -4.44
N ALA A 445 -16.30 10.89 -4.46
CA ALA A 445 -16.06 12.33 -4.37
C ALA A 445 -16.45 13.08 -5.65
N ARG A 446 -16.26 12.45 -6.81
CA ARG A 446 -16.20 13.08 -8.13
C ARG A 446 -17.33 14.06 -8.42
N SER A 447 -18.60 13.61 -8.44
CA SER A 447 -19.71 14.45 -8.88
C SER A 447 -19.89 15.70 -8.01
N ARG A 448 -19.75 15.53 -6.69
CA ARG A 448 -19.83 16.64 -5.73
C ARG A 448 -18.63 17.57 -5.88
N LEU A 449 -17.42 17.03 -6.03
CA LEU A 449 -16.22 17.82 -6.19
C LEU A 449 -16.25 18.65 -7.48
N ILE A 450 -16.75 18.09 -8.60
CA ILE A 450 -17.01 18.85 -9.84
C ILE A 450 -17.94 20.03 -9.55
N ASN A 451 -19.06 19.79 -8.86
CA ASN A 451 -20.01 20.86 -8.53
C ASN A 451 -19.37 21.97 -7.67
N VAL A 452 -18.59 21.59 -6.66
CA VAL A 452 -17.86 22.54 -5.81
C VAL A 452 -16.85 23.37 -6.63
N LEU A 453 -16.08 22.73 -7.51
CA LEU A 453 -15.11 23.43 -8.35
C LEU A 453 -15.77 24.38 -9.36
N LEU A 454 -16.93 24.01 -9.91
CA LEU A 454 -17.72 24.87 -10.78
C LEU A 454 -18.27 26.09 -10.04
N GLN A 455 -18.76 25.94 -8.81
CA GLN A 455 -19.20 27.07 -7.98
C GLN A 455 -18.03 28.02 -7.64
N LEU A 456 -16.87 27.48 -7.26
CA LEU A 456 -15.68 28.30 -6.97
C LEU A 456 -15.22 29.10 -8.20
N LYS A 457 -15.28 28.49 -9.40
CA LYS A 457 -14.99 29.16 -10.67
C LYS A 457 -15.85 30.41 -10.85
N GLU A 458 -17.15 30.33 -10.63
CA GLU A 458 -18.09 31.45 -10.85
C GLU A 458 -17.78 32.65 -9.96
N THR A 459 -17.26 32.40 -8.75
CA THR A 459 -16.92 33.44 -7.77
C THR A 459 -15.48 33.92 -7.85
N CYS A 460 -14.64 33.28 -8.68
CA CYS A 460 -13.23 33.61 -8.80
C CYS A 460 -13.05 34.75 -9.82
N ASP A 461 -12.27 35.77 -9.47
CA ASP A 461 -11.90 36.86 -10.38
C ASP A 461 -10.44 36.76 -10.86
N ASP A 462 -9.61 35.97 -10.16
CA ASP A 462 -8.20 35.79 -10.48
C ASP A 462 -7.99 34.73 -11.58
N GLU A 463 -7.31 35.09 -12.66
CA GLU A 463 -7.09 34.17 -13.78
C GLU A 463 -6.20 32.97 -13.40
N ASP A 464 -5.23 33.14 -12.49
CA ASP A 464 -4.33 32.03 -12.11
C ASP A 464 -5.04 31.00 -11.22
N GLU A 465 -5.90 31.47 -10.32
CA GLU A 465 -6.77 30.61 -9.53
C GLU A 465 -7.82 29.90 -10.40
N LYS A 466 -8.43 30.59 -11.39
CA LYS A 466 -9.32 29.95 -12.38
C LYS A 466 -8.63 28.82 -13.14
N LEU A 467 -7.42 29.06 -13.65
CA LEU A 467 -6.65 28.04 -14.36
C LEU A 467 -6.37 26.83 -13.47
N THR A 468 -6.10 27.05 -12.17
CA THR A 468 -5.90 25.95 -11.20
C THR A 468 -7.18 25.12 -11.02
N LEU A 469 -8.34 25.77 -10.96
CA LEU A 469 -9.64 25.07 -10.90
C LEU A 469 -9.92 24.28 -12.19
N TYR A 470 -9.57 24.83 -13.35
CA TYR A 470 -9.72 24.17 -14.65
C TYR A 470 -8.86 22.91 -14.75
N GLU A 471 -7.60 22.96 -14.31
CA GLU A 471 -6.71 21.78 -14.28
C GLU A 471 -7.31 20.64 -13.42
N GLN A 472 -7.89 20.97 -12.27
CA GLN A 472 -8.55 19.97 -11.42
C GLN A 472 -9.79 19.36 -12.09
N LEU A 473 -10.61 20.19 -12.75
CA LEU A 473 -11.79 19.73 -13.49
C LEU A 473 -11.42 18.83 -14.67
N PHE A 474 -10.36 19.16 -15.42
CA PHE A 474 -9.87 18.32 -16.52
C PHE A 474 -9.35 16.97 -16.02
N LYS A 475 -8.62 16.95 -14.90
CA LYS A 475 -8.14 15.70 -14.29
C LYS A 475 -9.31 14.79 -13.89
N LEU A 476 -10.35 15.36 -13.29
CA LEU A 476 -11.55 14.60 -12.93
C LEU A 476 -12.27 14.09 -14.17
N ASP A 477 -12.29 14.82 -15.28
CA ASP A 477 -12.89 14.38 -16.56
C ASP A 477 -12.15 13.17 -17.17
N GLU A 478 -10.82 13.27 -17.30
CA GLU A 478 -9.97 12.23 -17.93
C GLU A 478 -10.08 10.85 -17.26
N GLU A 479 -10.43 10.79 -15.97
CA GLU A 479 -10.66 9.54 -15.23
C GLU A 479 -11.92 8.75 -15.68
N GLN A 480 -12.70 9.24 -16.66
CA GLN A 480 -13.97 8.63 -17.13
C GLN A 480 -13.91 7.83 -18.45
N SER A 481 -12.82 7.10 -18.70
CA SER A 481 -12.53 6.42 -19.97
C SER A 481 -13.60 5.49 -20.60
N GLU A 482 -14.82 5.34 -20.06
CA GLU A 482 -15.87 4.48 -20.61
C GLU A 482 -17.07 5.20 -21.24
N GLN A 483 -17.26 6.51 -21.11
CA GLN A 483 -18.31 7.23 -21.87
C GLN A 483 -18.03 8.74 -21.95
N LYS A 484 -17.53 9.21 -23.11
CA LYS A 484 -17.44 10.64 -23.44
C LYS A 484 -18.85 11.22 -23.57
N ILE A 485 -19.40 11.73 -22.49
CA ILE A 485 -20.49 12.71 -22.56
C ILE A 485 -19.80 14.07 -22.48
N GLU A 486 -19.63 14.75 -23.63
CA GLU A 486 -19.20 16.15 -23.62
C GLU A 486 -20.28 16.99 -22.94
N SER A 487 -20.06 17.29 -21.67
CA SER A 487 -20.93 18.12 -20.85
C SER A 487 -20.73 19.60 -21.19
N TYR A 488 -21.82 20.35 -21.29
CA TYR A 488 -21.83 21.80 -21.63
C TYR A 488 -20.81 22.65 -20.86
N TRP A 489 -20.61 22.37 -19.56
CA TRP A 489 -19.63 23.09 -18.73
C TRP A 489 -18.17 22.89 -19.17
N LEU A 490 -17.85 21.74 -19.79
CA LEU A 490 -16.49 21.41 -20.21
C LEU A 490 -16.08 22.21 -21.46
N GLU A 491 -16.99 22.39 -22.42
CA GLU A 491 -16.75 23.25 -23.59
C GLU A 491 -16.51 24.71 -23.17
N GLU A 492 -17.33 25.23 -22.25
CA GLU A 492 -17.19 26.59 -21.74
C GLU A 492 -15.82 26.82 -21.07
N ILE A 493 -15.38 25.86 -20.26
CA ILE A 493 -14.08 25.93 -19.59
C ILE A 493 -12.92 25.81 -20.60
N LYS A 494 -13.03 24.93 -21.60
CA LYS A 494 -12.03 24.81 -22.66
C LYS A 494 -11.90 26.11 -23.46
N LEU A 495 -13.01 26.78 -23.76
CA LEU A 495 -13.01 28.07 -24.44
C LEU A 495 -12.33 29.17 -23.61
N ASP A 496 -12.64 29.26 -22.31
CA ASP A 496 -12.01 30.25 -21.44
C ASP A 496 -10.52 29.97 -21.23
N TRP A 497 -10.14 28.69 -21.04
CA TRP A 497 -8.74 28.23 -21.01
C TRP A 497 -7.99 28.64 -22.28
N GLU A 498 -8.56 28.35 -23.45
CA GLU A 498 -7.99 28.73 -24.75
C GLU A 498 -7.76 30.24 -24.83
N GLN A 499 -8.75 31.05 -24.45
CA GLN A 499 -8.64 32.51 -24.51
C GLN A 499 -7.59 33.08 -23.56
N ILE A 500 -7.53 32.62 -22.31
CA ILE A 500 -6.56 33.09 -21.32
C ILE A 500 -5.14 32.82 -21.82
N TRP A 501 -4.87 31.59 -22.27
CA TRP A 501 -3.54 31.21 -22.75
C TRP A 501 -3.18 31.89 -24.07
N LEU A 502 -4.14 32.08 -24.98
CA LEU A 502 -3.93 32.83 -26.22
C LEU A 502 -3.53 34.29 -25.92
N ARG A 503 -4.26 34.99 -25.02
CA ARG A 503 -3.94 36.36 -24.60
C ARG A 503 -2.53 36.45 -23.98
N ARG A 504 -2.19 35.51 -23.10
CA ARG A 504 -0.86 35.43 -22.46
C ARG A 504 0.24 35.15 -23.48
N GLY A 505 -0.02 34.29 -24.48
CA GLY A 505 0.89 34.00 -25.57
C GLY A 505 1.17 35.22 -26.44
N ASP A 506 0.12 35.94 -26.84
CA ASP A 506 0.21 37.15 -27.66
C ASP A 506 0.99 38.26 -26.96
N TYR A 507 0.75 38.46 -25.65
CA TYR A 507 1.51 39.43 -24.86
C TYR A 507 2.99 39.05 -24.75
N ALA A 508 3.30 37.76 -24.53
CA ALA A 508 4.67 37.27 -24.45
C ALA A 508 5.39 37.38 -25.80
N HIS A 509 4.71 37.13 -26.92
CA HIS A 509 5.27 37.30 -28.25
C HIS A 509 5.61 38.77 -28.51
N LYS A 510 4.67 39.68 -28.24
CA LYS A 510 4.84 41.13 -28.41
C LYS A 510 5.99 41.71 -27.57
N THR A 511 6.26 41.13 -26.40
CA THR A 511 7.34 41.55 -25.50
C THR A 511 8.68 40.86 -25.78
N GLY A 512 8.77 40.08 -26.88
CA GLY A 512 9.99 39.39 -27.29
C GLY A 512 10.33 38.14 -26.47
N LYS A 513 9.43 37.71 -25.57
CA LYS A 513 9.60 36.51 -24.73
C LYS A 513 9.13 35.27 -25.47
N LEU A 514 9.81 34.95 -26.58
CA LEU A 514 9.42 33.89 -27.54
C LEU A 514 9.19 32.52 -26.89
N LYS A 515 9.93 32.21 -25.84
CA LYS A 515 9.81 30.95 -25.12
C LYS A 515 8.51 30.86 -24.28
N ILE A 516 8.14 31.95 -23.62
CA ILE A 516 6.88 32.07 -22.85
C ILE A 516 5.70 32.12 -23.82
N ALA A 517 5.85 32.79 -24.96
CA ALA A 517 4.85 32.79 -26.02
C ALA A 517 4.55 31.37 -26.52
N LEU A 518 5.60 30.59 -26.80
CA LEU A 518 5.45 29.21 -27.25
C LEU A 518 4.69 28.34 -26.24
N SER A 519 5.12 28.39 -24.98
CA SER A 519 4.52 27.68 -23.84
C SER A 519 3.03 27.99 -23.71
N ASN A 520 2.67 29.27 -23.73
CA ASN A 520 1.28 29.70 -23.64
C ASN A 520 0.45 29.25 -24.85
N TYR A 521 0.97 29.32 -26.07
CA TYR A 521 0.24 28.82 -27.24
C TYR A 521 0.08 27.29 -27.25
N GLU A 522 1.07 26.54 -26.76
CA GLU A 522 0.97 25.09 -26.62
C GLU A 522 -0.09 24.71 -25.56
N ARG A 523 -0.19 25.46 -24.44
CA ARG A 523 -1.29 25.28 -23.47
C ARG A 523 -2.66 25.63 -24.04
N ALA A 524 -2.78 26.72 -24.80
CA ALA A 524 -4.03 27.07 -25.47
C ALA A 524 -4.45 25.98 -26.45
N ARG A 525 -3.48 25.38 -27.17
CA ARG A 525 -3.72 24.32 -28.14
C ARG A 525 -4.21 23.03 -27.50
N ASP A 526 -3.63 22.63 -26.36
CA ASP A 526 -3.95 21.34 -25.71
C ASP A 526 -5.45 21.12 -25.49
N LYS A 527 -6.18 22.19 -25.18
CA LYS A 527 -7.63 22.16 -24.92
C LYS A 527 -8.44 22.96 -25.94
N ALA A 528 -7.87 23.28 -27.11
CA ALA A 528 -8.51 24.14 -28.11
C ALA A 528 -9.81 23.54 -28.65
N VAL A 529 -10.82 24.41 -28.83
CA VAL A 529 -12.13 24.03 -29.37
C VAL A 529 -12.27 24.51 -30.81
N ASN A 530 -11.87 25.75 -31.10
CA ASN A 530 -12.14 26.40 -32.39
C ASN A 530 -10.89 26.94 -33.12
N SER A 531 -9.78 27.16 -32.42
CA SER A 531 -8.63 27.92 -32.97
C SER A 531 -7.37 27.08 -33.21
N GLU A 532 -7.48 25.75 -33.28
CA GLU A 532 -6.32 24.85 -33.39
C GLU A 532 -5.40 25.20 -34.57
N GLY A 533 -5.99 25.47 -35.75
CA GLY A 533 -5.23 25.86 -36.95
C GLY A 533 -4.56 27.23 -36.86
N GLU A 534 -5.09 28.16 -36.04
CA GLU A 534 -4.45 29.46 -35.78
C GLU A 534 -3.28 29.30 -34.80
N LEU A 535 -3.51 28.56 -33.71
CA LEU A 535 -2.50 28.26 -32.70
C LEU A 535 -1.32 27.50 -33.30
N ASP A 536 -1.56 26.55 -34.20
CA ASP A 536 -0.50 25.83 -34.91
C ASP A 536 0.38 26.74 -35.75
N ARG A 537 -0.20 27.73 -36.43
CA ARG A 537 0.57 28.73 -37.18
C ARG A 537 1.42 29.59 -36.24
N LYS A 538 0.86 30.06 -35.13
CA LYS A 538 1.58 30.85 -34.12
C LYS A 538 2.74 30.06 -33.50
N ILE A 539 2.51 28.80 -33.12
CA ILE A 539 3.53 27.88 -32.60
C ILE A 539 4.68 27.70 -33.61
N LEU A 540 4.36 27.45 -34.88
CA LEU A 540 5.35 27.22 -35.93
C LEU A 540 6.18 28.47 -36.24
N GLN A 541 5.55 29.64 -36.24
CA GLN A 541 6.23 30.94 -36.37
C GLN A 541 7.24 31.16 -35.23
N ILE A 542 6.82 30.97 -33.97
CA ILE A 542 7.70 31.16 -32.82
C ILE A 542 8.87 30.18 -32.83
N LYS A 543 8.65 28.91 -33.23
CA LYS A 543 9.71 27.90 -33.38
C LYS A 543 10.77 28.36 -34.40
N ALA A 544 10.35 28.92 -35.53
CA ALA A 544 11.26 29.45 -36.55
C ALA A 544 12.04 30.71 -36.08
N GLU A 545 11.39 31.61 -35.33
CA GLU A 545 12.03 32.79 -34.75
C GLU A 545 13.10 32.41 -33.71
N ARG A 546 12.83 31.41 -32.86
CA ARG A 546 13.79 30.87 -31.89
C ARG A 546 15.02 30.24 -32.55
N GLN A 547 14.83 29.51 -33.64
CA GLN A 547 15.93 28.84 -34.36
C GLN A 547 16.95 29.82 -34.96
N LYS A 548 16.53 31.05 -35.28
CA LYS A 548 17.41 32.13 -35.77
C LYS A 548 18.28 32.76 -34.67
N ILE A 549 17.90 32.63 -33.39
CA ILE A 549 18.64 33.18 -32.23
C ILE A 549 19.74 32.20 -31.76
N GLN A 550 19.61 30.91 -32.08
CA GLN A 550 20.45 29.81 -31.59
C GLN A 550 21.91 29.81 -32.08
N PHE A 551 22.29 30.63 -33.09
CA PHE A 551 23.62 30.62 -33.71
C PHE A 551 24.62 31.69 -33.20
N LYS A 552 24.37 32.32 -32.05
CA LYS A 552 25.37 33.17 -31.36
C LYS A 552 25.38 32.90 -29.86
N ALA A 553 26.31 32.06 -29.39
CA ALA A 553 26.53 31.79 -27.97
C ALA A 553 28.05 31.67 -27.68
N SER A 554 28.49 32.15 -26.52
CA SER A 554 29.91 32.39 -26.18
C SER A 554 30.27 31.66 -24.87
N PRO A 555 31.28 30.78 -24.84
CA PRO A 555 31.38 29.68 -23.86
C PRO A 555 32.16 29.98 -22.54
N ASN A 556 31.98 31.15 -21.89
CA ASN A 556 32.91 31.61 -20.85
C ASN A 556 32.44 31.64 -19.37
N THR A 557 31.38 30.93 -18.98
CA THR A 557 30.99 30.81 -17.54
C THR A 557 31.66 29.61 -16.84
N GLU A 558 32.24 29.85 -15.67
CA GLU A 558 32.79 28.83 -14.76
C GLU A 558 31.64 28.17 -13.98
N LEU A 559 31.63 26.84 -13.90
CA LEU A 559 30.58 26.07 -13.21
C LEU A 559 31.10 25.41 -11.92
N GLU A 560 30.26 25.40 -10.89
CA GLU A 560 30.46 24.62 -9.66
C GLU A 560 29.68 23.29 -9.74
N TRP A 561 30.39 22.18 -9.92
CA TRP A 561 29.85 20.83 -9.95
C TRP A 561 29.81 20.22 -8.54
N ASN A 562 28.64 19.80 -8.09
CA ASN A 562 28.39 19.14 -6.81
C ASN A 562 27.90 17.71 -7.06
N ILE A 563 28.79 16.72 -6.94
CA ILE A 563 28.50 15.31 -7.19
C ILE A 563 28.22 14.62 -5.85
N ILE A 564 27.00 14.15 -5.65
CA ILE A 564 26.55 13.48 -4.43
C ILE A 564 26.65 11.97 -4.62
N THR A 565 27.40 11.28 -3.77
CA THR A 565 27.64 9.83 -3.90
C THR A 565 27.69 9.14 -2.54
N SER A 566 27.28 7.87 -2.52
CA SER A 566 27.33 6.95 -1.37
C SER A 566 27.48 5.51 -1.88
N SER A 567 27.84 4.56 -1.01
CA SER A 567 27.93 3.13 -1.39
C SER A 567 26.71 2.28 -1.00
N GLN A 568 25.62 2.86 -0.49
CA GLN A 568 24.39 2.15 -0.15
C GLN A 568 23.16 2.93 -0.64
N ASN A 569 22.14 2.19 -1.06
CA ASN A 569 20.86 2.74 -1.51
C ASN A 569 20.09 3.39 -0.36
N ALA A 570 19.67 4.64 -0.60
CA ALA A 570 18.44 5.28 -0.15
C ALA A 570 18.36 6.15 1.14
N THR A 571 19.39 6.34 1.98
CA THR A 571 19.24 7.27 3.14
C THR A 571 20.17 8.48 3.09
N GLY A 572 19.65 9.61 2.59
CA GLY A 572 20.19 10.95 2.83
C GLY A 572 20.76 11.70 1.62
N LYS A 573 21.00 11.04 0.47
CA LYS A 573 21.52 11.71 -0.74
C LYS A 573 20.54 12.71 -1.33
N THR A 574 19.30 12.30 -1.51
CA THR A 574 18.20 13.16 -1.98
C THR A 574 17.97 14.33 -1.04
N LEU A 575 18.02 14.10 0.28
CA LEU A 575 17.98 15.17 1.28
C LEU A 575 19.14 16.15 1.11
N LEU A 576 20.37 15.68 0.92
CA LEU A 576 21.52 16.54 0.66
C LEU A 576 21.36 17.33 -0.66
N CYS A 577 20.79 16.71 -1.70
CA CYS A 577 20.45 17.37 -2.95
C CYS A 577 19.48 18.54 -2.73
N LEU A 578 18.41 18.33 -1.95
CA LEU A 578 17.46 19.37 -1.58
C LEU A 578 18.11 20.50 -0.78
N LEU A 579 18.94 20.16 0.21
CA LEU A 579 19.68 21.14 1.03
C LEU A 579 20.64 22.00 0.20
N LEU A 580 21.37 21.39 -0.74
CA LEU A 580 22.28 22.10 -1.66
C LEU A 580 21.52 22.99 -2.63
N LEU A 581 20.41 22.51 -3.19
CA LEU A 581 19.56 23.28 -4.08
C LEU A 581 18.98 24.51 -3.37
N ALA A 582 18.38 24.31 -2.19
CA ALA A 582 17.83 25.39 -1.36
C ALA A 582 18.90 26.45 -1.07
N ARG A 583 20.11 26.04 -0.66
CA ARG A 583 21.23 26.94 -0.42
C ARG A 583 21.62 27.74 -1.65
N ASN A 584 21.73 27.09 -2.80
CA ASN A 584 22.11 27.77 -4.04
C ASN A 584 21.08 28.82 -4.43
N LEU A 585 19.80 28.50 -4.34
CA LEU A 585 18.71 29.42 -4.66
C LEU A 585 18.63 30.58 -3.65
N GLU A 586 18.85 30.33 -2.35
CA GLU A 586 18.92 31.41 -1.35
C GLU A 586 20.10 32.36 -1.63
N LEU A 587 21.23 31.83 -2.12
CA LEU A 587 22.39 32.62 -2.58
C LEU A 587 22.19 33.25 -3.96
N GLY A 588 21.05 33.02 -4.63
CA GLY A 588 20.73 33.54 -5.96
C GLY A 588 21.45 32.87 -7.12
N LYS A 589 22.06 31.70 -6.91
CA LYS A 589 22.80 30.96 -7.95
C LYS A 589 21.87 30.20 -8.91
N SER A 590 22.06 30.40 -10.20
CA SER A 590 21.37 29.59 -11.23
C SER A 590 21.85 28.14 -11.21
N THR A 591 20.94 27.20 -10.92
CA THR A 591 21.28 25.80 -10.63
C THR A 591 20.57 24.80 -11.55
N LEU A 592 21.32 23.77 -11.96
CA LEU A 592 20.81 22.59 -12.64
C LEU A 592 21.00 21.35 -11.75
N VAL A 593 19.93 20.64 -11.44
CA VAL A 593 19.99 19.34 -10.76
C VAL A 593 19.93 18.22 -11.79
N ILE A 594 20.87 17.29 -11.77
CA ILE A 594 20.88 16.10 -12.60
C ILE A 594 20.63 14.88 -11.72
N ASP A 595 19.64 14.09 -12.11
CA ASP A 595 19.36 12.78 -11.52
C ASP A 595 19.99 11.67 -12.39
N LEU A 596 21.07 11.07 -11.88
CA LEU A 596 21.77 9.93 -12.50
C LEU A 596 21.46 8.60 -11.79
N ASN A 597 20.34 8.49 -11.06
CA ASN A 597 19.96 7.27 -10.35
C ASN A 597 19.15 6.31 -11.26
N PRO A 598 19.70 5.13 -11.62
CA PRO A 598 18.93 4.09 -12.29
C PRO A 598 17.87 3.55 -11.33
N MET A 599 16.68 3.20 -11.84
CA MET A 599 15.54 2.57 -11.12
C MET A 599 14.76 3.45 -10.13
N ASN A 600 15.41 4.36 -9.40
CA ASN A 600 14.80 5.20 -8.36
C ASN A 600 15.08 6.68 -8.67
N ALA A 601 14.25 7.31 -9.49
CA ALA A 601 14.41 8.70 -9.93
C ALA A 601 14.06 9.68 -8.81
N ASP A 602 14.72 9.56 -7.65
CA ASP A 602 14.31 10.16 -6.38
C ASP A 602 14.30 11.70 -6.47
N SER A 603 15.39 12.30 -6.96
CA SER A 603 15.51 13.76 -7.02
C SER A 603 14.63 14.37 -8.12
N SER A 604 14.58 13.77 -9.32
CA SER A 604 13.74 14.29 -10.40
C SER A 604 12.25 14.07 -10.17
N ALA A 605 11.85 12.99 -9.48
CA ALA A 605 10.45 12.74 -9.12
C ALA A 605 9.95 13.65 -8.00
N ILE A 606 10.83 14.16 -7.14
CA ILE A 606 10.50 15.10 -6.06
C ILE A 606 10.48 16.54 -6.56
N LEU A 607 11.43 16.93 -7.41
CA LEU A 607 11.58 18.31 -7.88
C LEU A 607 10.67 18.68 -9.07
N LEU A 608 10.08 17.68 -9.74
CA LEU A 608 9.18 17.87 -10.87
C LEU A 608 7.77 17.38 -10.53
N GLU A 609 6.86 18.33 -10.36
CA GLU A 609 5.43 18.08 -10.11
C GLU A 609 4.75 17.38 -11.31
N ASP A 610 5.18 17.72 -12.54
CA ASP A 610 4.79 17.05 -13.78
C ASP A 610 5.93 17.14 -14.82
N ARG A 611 6.25 16.02 -15.48
CA ARG A 611 7.24 15.96 -16.59
C ARG A 611 6.71 16.55 -17.92
N ASN A 612 5.46 17.04 -17.93
CA ASN A 612 4.83 17.72 -19.06
C ASN A 612 4.80 19.25 -18.94
N ARG A 613 5.47 19.88 -17.96
CA ARG A 613 5.55 21.35 -17.90
C ARG A 613 6.30 21.96 -19.09
N ASP A 614 5.86 23.16 -19.45
CA ASP A 614 6.01 23.82 -20.75
C ASP A 614 7.42 24.02 -21.31
N LEU A 615 8.49 23.81 -20.53
CA LEU A 615 9.82 24.27 -20.93
C LEU A 615 10.88 23.21 -20.68
N ARG A 616 10.94 22.28 -21.62
CA ARG A 616 11.87 21.15 -21.69
C ARG A 616 12.75 21.27 -22.93
N ILE A 617 14.02 20.88 -22.80
CA ILE A 617 14.94 20.69 -23.90
C ILE A 617 15.51 19.27 -23.88
N VAL A 618 15.87 18.79 -25.06
CA VAL A 618 16.62 17.54 -25.25
C VAL A 618 18.00 17.91 -25.78
N ILE A 619 19.03 17.46 -25.07
CA ILE A 619 20.43 17.66 -25.39
C ILE A 619 20.98 16.33 -25.88
N GLU A 620 21.42 16.31 -27.13
CA GLU A 620 22.13 15.16 -27.70
C GLU A 620 23.55 15.12 -27.13
N PRO A 621 24.06 13.95 -26.71
CA PRO A 621 25.45 13.81 -26.31
C PRO A 621 26.36 14.08 -27.50
N GLU A 622 27.47 14.80 -27.26
CA GLU A 622 28.48 14.94 -28.30
C GLU A 622 29.11 13.56 -28.56
N MET A 623 29.34 13.21 -29.83
CA MET A 623 29.90 11.91 -30.21
C MET A 623 31.09 11.55 -29.32
N ALA A 624 30.99 10.45 -28.57
CA ALA A 624 32.06 10.03 -27.68
C ALA A 624 33.33 9.77 -28.50
N THR A 625 34.49 10.03 -27.90
CA THR A 625 35.80 9.78 -28.52
C THR A 625 36.06 8.29 -28.82
N ASP A 626 35.18 7.39 -28.36
CA ASP A 626 35.30 5.95 -28.51
C ASP A 626 33.99 5.37 -29.08
N SER A 627 33.88 5.32 -30.42
CA SER A 627 32.63 4.99 -31.14
C SER A 627 32.12 3.58 -30.83
N ALA A 628 32.99 2.65 -30.42
CA ALA A 628 32.64 1.27 -30.11
C ALA A 628 31.82 1.12 -28.81
N LEU A 629 31.97 2.03 -27.85
CA LEU A 629 31.21 2.02 -26.59
C LEU A 629 29.83 2.68 -26.73
N VAL A 630 29.69 3.64 -27.66
CA VAL A 630 28.42 4.34 -27.93
C VAL A 630 27.38 3.41 -28.57
N GLU A 631 27.81 2.49 -29.45
CA GLU A 631 26.93 1.49 -30.06
C GLU A 631 26.41 0.44 -29.06
N GLN A 632 27.17 0.13 -27.99
CA GLN A 632 26.75 -0.84 -26.97
C GLN A 632 25.84 -0.26 -25.88
N MET A 633 25.95 1.05 -25.59
CA MET A 633 25.28 1.67 -24.44
C MET A 633 24.18 2.67 -24.82
N GLY A 634 24.07 3.02 -26.11
CA GLY A 634 23.16 4.04 -26.60
C GLY A 634 23.66 5.45 -26.24
N ALA A 635 23.64 6.35 -27.21
CA ALA A 635 23.81 7.78 -26.94
C ALA A 635 22.61 8.27 -26.10
N ASN A 636 22.74 8.26 -24.78
CA ASN A 636 21.65 8.67 -23.91
C ASN A 636 21.45 10.18 -24.01
N GLN A 637 20.39 10.60 -24.71
CA GLN A 637 19.92 11.98 -24.71
C GLN A 637 19.72 12.48 -23.29
N ILE A 638 20.11 13.72 -23.00
CA ILE A 638 19.90 14.35 -21.71
C ILE A 638 18.67 15.23 -21.81
N ILE A 639 17.67 14.92 -21.00
CA ILE A 639 16.45 15.72 -20.88
C ILE A 639 16.69 16.75 -19.79
N VAL A 640 16.37 18.03 -20.05
CA VAL A 640 16.44 19.09 -19.05
C VAL A 640 15.15 19.90 -19.07
N GLN A 641 14.54 20.10 -17.91
CA GLN A 641 13.25 20.77 -17.74
C GLN A 641 13.36 21.88 -16.70
N ARG A 642 12.80 23.06 -16.99
CA ARG A 642 12.71 24.15 -16.02
C ARG A 642 11.62 23.86 -14.99
N THR A 643 11.90 24.19 -13.74
CA THR A 643 10.94 24.25 -12.63
C THR A 643 11.26 25.50 -11.77
N PHE A 644 10.58 25.66 -10.63
CA PHE A 644 10.81 26.78 -9.73
C PHE A 644 10.57 26.39 -8.28
N SER A 645 11.08 27.20 -7.36
CA SER A 645 10.70 27.20 -5.95
C SER A 645 10.32 28.62 -5.54
N SER A 646 9.54 28.76 -4.46
CA SER A 646 9.05 30.04 -3.94
C SER A 646 9.70 30.30 -2.58
N LEU A 647 11.01 30.57 -2.57
CA LEU A 647 11.77 30.73 -1.31
C LEU A 647 11.53 32.10 -0.66
N ARG A 648 11.33 33.13 -1.48
CA ARG A 648 11.21 34.51 -1.01
C ARG A 648 9.74 34.82 -0.74
N GLN A 649 9.44 35.32 0.47
CA GLN A 649 8.07 35.66 0.94
C GLN A 649 7.27 36.61 0.02
N ASN A 650 7.91 37.26 -0.95
CA ASN A 650 7.30 38.16 -1.92
C ASN A 650 6.68 37.44 -3.14
N GLN A 651 6.35 36.14 -3.05
CA GLN A 651 5.82 35.34 -4.18
C GLN A 651 6.71 35.29 -5.44
N GLN A 652 8.00 35.66 -5.32
CA GLN A 652 8.94 35.62 -6.43
C GLN A 652 9.40 34.18 -6.68
N ARG A 653 9.24 33.69 -7.91
CA ARG A 653 9.68 32.35 -8.32
C ARG A 653 11.18 32.32 -8.57
N ASP A 654 11.90 31.50 -7.81
CA ASP A 654 13.30 31.17 -7.99
C ASP A 654 13.41 29.99 -8.97
N TYR A 655 13.71 30.28 -10.23
CA TYR A 655 13.75 29.27 -11.30
C TYR A 655 15.06 28.46 -11.28
N TYR A 656 14.92 27.14 -11.43
CA TYR A 656 16.03 26.19 -11.61
C TYR A 656 15.68 25.14 -12.65
N ALA A 657 16.64 24.31 -13.02
CA ALA A 657 16.44 23.21 -13.97
C ALA A 657 16.69 21.86 -13.31
N VAL A 658 15.96 20.85 -13.78
CA VAL A 658 16.16 19.45 -13.42
C VAL A 658 16.37 18.65 -14.70
N GLY A 659 17.37 17.79 -14.73
CA GLY A 659 17.68 16.96 -15.88
C GLY A 659 17.97 15.51 -15.53
N TRP A 660 17.80 14.63 -16.50
CA TRP A 660 18.00 13.19 -16.38
C TRP A 660 18.31 12.58 -17.75
N PRO A 661 19.04 11.46 -17.82
CA PRO A 661 19.26 10.74 -19.07
C PRO A 661 17.96 10.07 -19.54
N SER A 662 17.75 10.04 -20.85
CA SER A 662 16.63 9.36 -21.52
C SER A 662 16.58 7.85 -21.21
N ASN A 663 17.74 7.22 -21.07
CA ASN A 663 17.89 5.88 -20.53
C ASN A 663 18.49 5.97 -19.11
N PRO A 664 17.68 5.81 -18.05
CA PRO A 664 18.17 5.85 -16.67
C PRO A 664 19.07 4.66 -16.31
N TYR A 665 19.11 3.60 -17.14
CA TYR A 665 19.91 2.39 -16.89
C TYR A 665 21.33 2.44 -17.47
N GLY A 666 21.68 3.52 -18.17
CA GLY A 666 23.01 3.68 -18.76
C GLY A 666 24.10 3.79 -17.70
N LEU A 667 25.09 2.90 -17.75
CA LEU A 667 26.26 2.93 -16.86
C LEU A 667 27.27 4.01 -17.31
N TYR A 668 27.77 4.82 -16.38
CA TYR A 668 28.82 5.80 -16.66
C TYR A 668 30.17 5.28 -16.16
N ASN A 669 31.12 5.12 -17.09
CA ASN A 669 32.54 4.94 -16.77
C ASN A 669 33.25 6.32 -16.74
N PRO A 670 34.54 6.40 -16.36
CA PRO A 670 35.22 7.68 -16.23
C PRO A 670 35.26 8.55 -17.51
N SER A 671 35.35 7.93 -18.69
CA SER A 671 35.32 8.67 -19.96
C SER A 671 33.92 9.21 -20.26
N LEU A 672 32.91 8.35 -20.16
CA LEU A 672 31.52 8.73 -20.45
C LEU A 672 31.02 9.77 -19.45
N PHE A 673 31.47 9.72 -18.20
CA PHE A 673 31.13 10.73 -17.20
C PHE A 673 31.77 12.09 -17.52
N ALA A 674 33.03 12.12 -17.96
CA ALA A 674 33.66 13.35 -18.44
C ALA A 674 32.92 13.94 -19.66
N ASP A 675 32.51 13.07 -20.59
CA ASP A 675 31.72 13.45 -21.78
C ASP A 675 30.35 14.01 -21.41
N PHE A 676 29.73 13.44 -20.38
CA PHE A 676 28.47 13.92 -19.83
C PHE A 676 28.60 15.35 -19.28
N LEU A 677 29.58 15.62 -18.42
CA LEU A 677 29.81 16.98 -17.88
C LEU A 677 30.14 17.98 -18.98
N TYR A 678 30.99 17.57 -19.92
CA TYR A 678 31.37 18.37 -21.07
C TYR A 678 30.14 18.74 -21.95
N THR A 679 29.26 17.76 -22.21
CA THR A 679 28.01 17.96 -22.96
C THR A 679 27.11 18.98 -22.29
N ILE A 680 26.91 18.87 -20.97
CA ILE A 680 26.11 19.83 -20.18
C ILE A 680 26.72 21.23 -20.27
N LYS A 681 28.03 21.37 -20.05
CA LYS A 681 28.69 22.68 -20.08
C LYS A 681 28.60 23.35 -21.44
N LYS A 682 28.85 22.61 -22.53
CA LYS A 682 28.74 23.15 -23.89
C LYS A 682 27.32 23.62 -24.22
N ASN A 683 26.32 22.97 -23.64
CA ASN A 683 24.91 23.34 -23.78
C ASN A 683 24.44 24.31 -22.68
N ALA A 684 25.31 24.85 -21.81
CA ALA A 684 24.88 25.75 -20.73
C ALA A 684 24.20 27.02 -21.25
N ASP A 685 24.69 27.59 -22.36
CA ASP A 685 24.06 28.74 -23.01
C ASP A 685 22.71 28.39 -23.65
N ARG A 686 22.60 27.16 -24.17
CA ARG A 686 21.36 26.62 -24.71
C ARG A 686 20.33 26.40 -23.59
N ILE A 687 20.76 25.84 -22.46
CA ILE A 687 19.98 25.73 -21.23
C ILE A 687 19.53 27.12 -20.79
N ARG A 688 20.43 28.11 -20.70
CA ARG A 688 20.08 29.49 -20.33
C ARG A 688 18.99 30.09 -21.23
N THR A 689 19.20 30.05 -22.54
CA THR A 689 18.35 30.72 -23.54
C THR A 689 17.03 29.98 -23.78
N GLU A 690 17.09 28.67 -23.98
CA GLU A 690 15.90 27.84 -24.22
C GLU A 690 15.18 27.45 -22.95
N LEU A 691 15.83 27.48 -21.78
CA LEU A 691 15.17 27.38 -20.48
C LEU A 691 14.88 28.73 -19.83
N ASP A 692 15.16 29.88 -20.46
CA ASP A 692 14.85 31.21 -19.89
C ASP A 692 15.19 31.27 -18.39
N MET A 693 16.47 30.97 -18.13
CA MET A 693 17.11 30.97 -16.82
C MET A 693 18.34 31.88 -16.90
N PRO A 694 18.86 32.38 -15.77
CA PRO A 694 20.18 33.01 -15.75
C PRO A 694 21.26 32.02 -16.18
N ALA A 695 22.44 32.52 -16.55
CA ALA A 695 23.57 31.67 -16.89
C ALA A 695 23.85 30.69 -15.75
N LEU A 696 24.00 29.40 -16.08
CA LEU A 696 24.25 28.38 -15.06
C LEU A 696 25.53 28.72 -14.28
N GLU A 697 25.45 28.58 -12.97
CA GLU A 697 26.58 28.79 -12.05
C GLU A 697 26.90 27.49 -11.28
N SER A 698 25.89 26.65 -11.04
CA SER A 698 26.08 25.38 -10.33
C SER A 698 25.30 24.23 -10.96
N VAL A 699 25.91 23.04 -10.93
CA VAL A 699 25.26 21.79 -11.29
C VAL A 699 25.36 20.82 -10.13
N ILE A 700 24.24 20.26 -9.69
CA ILE A 700 24.17 19.24 -8.64
C ILE A 700 23.87 17.90 -9.33
N ILE A 701 24.66 16.87 -9.06
CA ILE A 701 24.49 15.53 -9.64
C ILE A 701 24.21 14.55 -8.50
N ASP A 702 22.99 14.03 -8.44
CA ASP A 702 22.61 12.94 -7.54
C ASP A 702 22.85 11.60 -8.24
N THR A 703 23.69 10.73 -7.64
CA THR A 703 24.10 9.48 -8.27
C THR A 703 24.24 8.29 -7.31
N ASN A 704 23.87 7.12 -7.83
CA ASN A 704 24.07 5.81 -7.20
C ASN A 704 25.42 5.19 -7.58
N TYR A 705 26.14 5.78 -8.53
CA TYR A 705 27.52 5.40 -8.81
C TYR A 705 28.43 5.74 -7.63
N HIS A 706 29.28 4.79 -7.24
CA HIS A 706 30.41 5.11 -6.38
C HIS A 706 31.35 6.04 -7.17
N PHE A 707 32.02 6.98 -6.51
CA PHE A 707 32.94 7.89 -7.22
C PHE A 707 34.05 7.12 -7.97
N CYS A 708 34.45 5.93 -7.51
CA CYS A 708 35.40 5.06 -8.22
C CYS A 708 34.84 4.41 -9.51
N ASN A 709 33.52 4.46 -9.75
CA ASN A 709 32.95 4.04 -11.03
C ASN A 709 33.07 5.15 -12.09
N ILE A 710 32.97 6.41 -11.67
CA ILE A 710 32.90 7.59 -12.56
C ILE A 710 34.20 8.41 -12.59
N PHE A 711 35.17 8.10 -11.73
CA PHE A 711 36.51 8.65 -11.74
C PHE A 711 37.55 7.52 -11.71
N SER A 712 38.73 7.78 -12.26
CA SER A 712 39.82 6.80 -12.40
C SER A 712 41.05 7.23 -11.62
N ASN A 713 41.95 6.30 -11.31
CA ASN A 713 43.31 6.64 -10.87
C ASN A 713 44.28 6.92 -12.03
N ASN A 714 43.83 6.79 -13.28
CA ASN A 714 44.65 7.02 -14.47
C ASN A 714 44.50 8.45 -14.99
N GLU A 715 45.62 9.17 -15.09
CA GLU A 715 45.76 10.55 -15.57
C GLU A 715 45.04 10.81 -16.91
N LYS A 716 45.02 9.83 -17.82
CA LYS A 716 44.42 10.02 -19.17
C LYS A 716 42.96 10.45 -19.12
N TYR A 717 42.22 10.09 -18.06
CA TYR A 717 40.81 10.47 -17.91
C TYR A 717 40.61 11.89 -17.37
N TYR A 718 41.67 12.56 -16.90
CA TYR A 718 41.62 13.92 -16.37
C TYR A 718 41.90 15.00 -17.42
N GLN A 719 42.35 14.62 -18.62
CA GLN A 719 42.71 15.57 -19.66
C GLN A 719 41.55 16.53 -20.01
N LYS A 720 40.30 16.05 -20.11
CA LYS A 720 39.12 16.89 -20.39
C LYS A 720 38.79 17.88 -19.26
N TYR A 721 39.26 17.61 -18.05
CA TYR A 721 39.07 18.47 -16.88
C TYR A 721 40.18 19.51 -16.71
N GLN A 722 41.36 19.27 -17.28
CA GLN A 722 42.50 20.19 -17.21
C GLN A 722 42.68 21.02 -18.49
N ASP A 723 42.23 20.49 -19.62
CA ASP A 723 42.33 21.10 -20.93
C ASP A 723 40.94 21.20 -21.58
N GLY A 724 40.65 22.33 -22.20
CA GLY A 724 39.39 22.56 -22.91
C GLY A 724 38.28 23.11 -22.01
N VAL A 725 37.04 22.66 -22.24
CA VAL A 725 35.83 23.35 -21.77
C VAL A 725 35.63 23.27 -20.26
N LEU A 726 36.04 22.19 -19.58
CA LEU A 726 35.86 22.03 -18.12
C LEU A 726 37.01 22.60 -17.27
N LYS A 727 38.08 23.11 -17.91
CA LYS A 727 39.34 23.53 -17.25
C LYS A 727 39.17 24.45 -16.05
N ASN A 728 38.21 25.36 -16.11
CA ASN A 728 37.95 26.39 -15.10
C ASN A 728 36.74 26.06 -14.21
N ASP A 729 36.23 24.83 -14.19
CA ASP A 729 35.14 24.43 -13.29
C ASP A 729 35.58 23.81 -11.96
N SER A 730 34.89 24.16 -10.88
CA SER A 730 35.15 23.58 -9.56
C SER A 730 34.37 22.28 -9.40
N ILE A 731 35.03 21.20 -8.96
CA ILE A 731 34.38 19.89 -8.72
C ILE A 731 34.43 19.54 -7.25
N LYS A 732 33.26 19.35 -6.65
CA LYS A 732 33.07 18.90 -5.27
C LYS A 732 32.30 17.59 -5.26
N VAL A 733 32.83 16.62 -4.52
CA VAL A 733 32.26 15.30 -4.30
C VAL A 733 31.78 15.22 -2.86
N TRP A 734 30.47 15.23 -2.70
CA TRP A 734 29.78 15.10 -1.43
C TRP A 734 29.60 13.62 -1.09
N PHE A 735 30.49 13.11 -0.24
CA PHE A 735 30.57 11.70 0.12
C PHE A 735 29.88 11.45 1.46
N LEU A 736 28.75 10.74 1.42
CA LEU A 736 28.02 10.32 2.62
C LEU A 736 28.64 9.05 3.20
N TRP A 737 29.16 9.15 4.42
CA TRP A 737 29.84 8.05 5.10
C TRP A 737 28.88 7.10 5.81
N VAL A 738 29.09 5.80 5.64
CA VAL A 738 28.48 4.73 6.46
C VAL A 738 29.55 3.85 7.11
N TYR A 739 29.25 3.26 8.28
CA TYR A 739 30.23 2.48 9.07
C TYR A 739 30.94 1.38 8.25
N ARG A 740 30.19 0.63 7.43
CA ARG A 740 30.75 -0.49 6.64
C ARG A 740 31.84 -0.04 5.66
N GLN A 741 31.70 1.14 5.06
CA GLN A 741 32.72 1.69 4.15
C GLN A 741 34.01 1.96 4.89
N LEU A 742 33.91 2.65 6.03
CA LEU A 742 35.07 2.98 6.83
C LEU A 742 35.75 1.72 7.37
N TYR A 743 34.98 0.74 7.85
CA TYR A 743 35.52 -0.54 8.29
C TYR A 743 36.33 -1.23 7.19
N ASN A 744 35.84 -1.20 5.95
CA ASN A 744 36.56 -1.77 4.81
C ASN A 744 37.86 -1.00 4.48
N LEU A 745 37.86 0.33 4.64
CA LEU A 745 39.07 1.15 4.43
C LEU A 745 40.12 0.92 5.53
N ILE A 746 39.69 0.79 6.79
CA ILE A 746 40.59 0.59 7.94
C ILE A 746 41.12 -0.86 8.01
N LYS A 747 40.28 -1.88 7.78
CA LYS A 747 40.67 -3.29 7.95
C LYS A 747 41.72 -3.76 6.92
N ALA A 748 41.76 -3.13 5.75
CA ALA A 748 42.36 -3.73 4.57
C ALA A 748 43.91 -3.79 4.56
N ASN A 749 44.65 -3.23 5.53
CA ASN A 749 46.13 -3.15 5.46
C ASN A 749 46.64 -2.69 4.06
N GLU A 750 45.92 -1.79 3.37
CA GLU A 750 46.18 -1.36 1.98
C GLU A 750 46.12 -2.48 0.88
N GLU A 751 45.40 -3.58 1.10
CA GLU A 751 45.12 -4.62 0.09
C GLU A 751 43.71 -4.50 -0.53
N GLY A 752 43.54 -4.93 -1.79
CA GLY A 752 42.25 -4.96 -2.48
C GLY A 752 41.60 -3.59 -2.74
N ASP A 753 40.31 -3.47 -2.42
CA ASP A 753 39.43 -2.34 -2.75
C ASP A 753 39.91 -0.99 -2.17
N ALA A 754 40.50 -1.00 -0.96
CA ALA A 754 40.98 0.22 -0.31
C ALA A 754 42.09 0.91 -1.12
N ARG A 755 42.98 0.12 -1.75
CA ARG A 755 44.05 0.65 -2.62
C ARG A 755 43.48 1.36 -3.84
N ALA A 756 42.46 0.78 -4.47
CA ALA A 756 41.80 1.39 -5.62
C ALA A 756 41.12 2.71 -5.24
N VAL A 757 40.48 2.75 -4.07
CA VAL A 757 39.88 3.96 -3.51
C VAL A 757 40.94 5.04 -3.28
N TYR A 758 42.01 4.76 -2.52
CA TYR A 758 43.05 5.74 -2.25
C TYR A 758 43.76 6.24 -3.51
N ALA A 759 44.04 5.35 -4.48
CA ALA A 759 44.64 5.75 -5.74
C ALA A 759 43.72 6.67 -6.56
N THR A 760 42.42 6.37 -6.60
CA THR A 760 41.43 7.19 -7.31
C THR A 760 41.27 8.55 -6.64
N VAL A 761 41.15 8.59 -5.31
CA VAL A 761 41.05 9.85 -4.56
C VAL A 761 42.32 10.68 -4.69
N GLY A 762 43.50 10.05 -4.62
CA GLY A 762 44.79 10.73 -4.81
C GLY A 762 44.87 11.41 -6.17
N ALA A 763 44.39 10.75 -7.23
CA ALA A 763 44.26 11.39 -8.55
C ALA A 763 43.26 12.56 -8.49
N MET A 764 42.05 12.37 -7.97
CA MET A 764 41.06 13.45 -7.86
C MET A 764 41.59 14.68 -7.10
N GLU A 765 42.25 14.48 -5.96
CA GLU A 765 42.87 15.56 -5.18
C GLU A 765 44.03 16.24 -5.91
N ALA A 766 44.78 15.53 -6.76
CA ALA A 766 45.83 16.13 -7.57
C ALA A 766 45.27 16.95 -8.73
N TYR A 767 44.25 16.43 -9.43
CA TYR A 767 43.75 16.97 -10.68
C TYR A 767 42.62 18.01 -10.52
N PHE A 768 41.86 17.98 -9.42
CA PHE A 768 40.77 18.93 -9.14
C PHE A 768 41.10 20.04 -8.13
N LYS A 769 42.31 20.02 -7.55
CA LYS A 769 42.72 21.01 -6.55
C LYS A 769 42.75 22.43 -7.13
N ARG A 770 42.20 23.37 -6.37
CA ARG A 770 42.24 24.81 -6.64
C ARG A 770 42.48 25.63 -5.38
N VAL A 771 42.70 26.93 -5.56
CA VAL A 771 42.85 27.89 -4.46
C VAL A 771 41.56 27.98 -3.64
N ASP A 772 40.41 28.03 -4.31
CA ASP A 772 39.07 28.09 -3.72
C ASP A 772 38.46 26.71 -3.43
N ASN A 773 39.08 25.63 -3.93
CA ASN A 773 38.68 24.24 -3.72
C ASN A 773 39.91 23.35 -3.41
N PRO A 774 40.49 23.44 -2.21
CA PRO A 774 41.76 22.81 -1.87
C PRO A 774 41.71 21.28 -1.82
N THR A 775 40.53 20.69 -1.63
CA THR A 775 40.24 19.26 -1.78
C THR A 775 38.83 19.12 -2.36
N PRO A 776 38.61 18.22 -3.34
CA PRO A 776 37.30 18.04 -3.94
C PRO A 776 36.34 17.30 -3.00
N PHE A 777 36.76 16.72 -1.87
CA PHE A 777 35.88 15.91 -1.02
C PHE A 777 35.21 16.70 0.10
N MET A 778 33.88 16.62 0.14
CA MET A 778 33.04 17.05 1.25
C MET A 778 32.52 15.80 1.99
N HIS A 779 32.95 15.59 3.23
CA HIS A 779 32.63 14.42 4.04
C HIS A 779 31.35 14.66 4.85
N VAL A 780 30.27 13.96 4.55
CA VAL A 780 28.95 14.20 5.16
C VAL A 780 28.56 13.06 6.10
N PHE A 781 28.05 13.39 7.28
CA PHE A 781 27.57 12.45 8.29
C PHE A 781 26.15 12.79 8.72
N THR A 782 25.26 11.79 8.79
CA THR A 782 23.88 11.94 9.26
C THR A 782 23.57 10.92 10.36
N PRO A 783 22.73 11.22 11.36
CA PRO A 783 22.33 10.28 12.42
C PRO A 783 21.87 8.92 11.87
N VAL A 784 21.19 8.92 10.72
CA VAL A 784 20.70 7.72 10.03
C VAL A 784 21.84 6.88 9.47
N ALA A 785 22.87 7.51 8.89
CA ALA A 785 24.06 6.81 8.38
C ALA A 785 24.94 6.22 9.49
N LEU A 786 24.71 6.62 10.76
CA LEU A 786 25.42 6.12 11.94
C LEU A 786 24.79 4.89 12.59
N VAL A 787 23.62 4.45 12.12
CA VAL A 787 22.89 3.30 12.67
C VAL A 787 23.32 2.01 11.95
N SER A 788 24.02 1.10 12.63
CA SER A 788 24.27 -0.25 12.11
C SER A 788 23.65 -1.29 13.05
N SER A 789 22.86 -2.20 12.50
CA SER A 789 22.21 -3.31 13.21
C SER A 789 23.24 -4.25 13.84
N LYS A 790 23.06 -4.59 15.14
CA LYS A 790 23.72 -5.75 15.75
C LYS A 790 23.12 -7.04 15.19
N ARG A 791 23.92 -8.11 15.11
CA ARG A 791 23.57 -9.40 14.51
C ARG A 791 22.51 -10.23 15.28
N ASP A 792 22.07 -9.81 16.47
CA ASP A 792 21.18 -10.60 17.33
C ASP A 792 19.78 -9.97 17.61
N GLU A 793 19.46 -8.84 16.98
CA GLU A 793 18.08 -8.33 16.92
C GLU A 793 17.64 -8.30 15.46
N SER A 794 16.35 -8.57 15.17
CA SER A 794 15.80 -8.30 13.84
C SER A 794 16.16 -6.87 13.48
N ALA A 795 16.96 -6.68 12.42
CA ALA A 795 17.63 -5.41 12.12
C ALA A 795 16.69 -4.19 12.13
N GLY A 796 15.39 -4.41 11.87
CA GLY A 796 14.33 -3.40 11.96
C GLY A 796 14.06 -2.86 13.37
N ALA A 797 14.08 -3.67 14.43
CA ALA A 797 13.66 -3.25 15.77
C ALA A 797 14.64 -2.26 16.44
N ALA A 798 15.95 -2.47 16.28
CA ALA A 798 17.00 -1.58 16.78
C ALA A 798 17.01 -0.23 16.03
N ILE A 799 16.86 -0.30 14.70
CA ILE A 799 16.75 0.88 13.83
C ILE A 799 15.50 1.68 14.20
N PHE A 800 14.36 1.02 14.44
CA PHE A 800 13.09 1.65 14.79
C PHE A 800 13.11 2.29 16.20
N LYS A 801 13.70 1.63 17.20
CA LYS A 801 13.91 2.22 18.54
C LYS A 801 14.78 3.47 18.48
N LEU A 802 15.84 3.45 17.66
CA LEU A 802 16.72 4.59 17.51
C LEU A 802 16.06 5.71 16.69
N PHE A 803 15.31 5.40 15.63
CA PHE A 803 14.47 6.38 14.93
C PHE A 803 13.48 7.04 15.88
N ASN A 804 12.82 6.29 16.77
CA ASN A 804 11.92 6.86 17.79
C ASN A 804 12.65 7.74 18.82
N ALA A 805 13.84 7.34 19.28
CA ALA A 805 14.67 8.18 20.16
C ALA A 805 15.20 9.44 19.45
N ILE A 806 15.45 9.35 18.15
CA ILE A 806 15.89 10.44 17.27
C ILE A 806 14.72 11.40 16.98
N ILE A 807 13.48 10.90 16.78
CA ILE A 807 12.24 11.67 16.61
C ILE A 807 11.98 12.54 17.84
N ASN A 808 12.23 12.03 19.04
CA ASN A 808 11.99 12.75 20.29
C ASN A 808 13.13 13.72 20.68
N GLU A 809 14.18 13.88 19.85
CA GLU A 809 15.44 14.59 20.19
C GLU A 809 16.17 14.08 21.45
N GLU A 810 15.74 12.96 22.04
CA GLU A 810 16.26 12.39 23.28
C GLU A 810 17.49 11.50 23.08
N ALA A 811 17.83 11.17 21.82
CA ALA A 811 19.00 10.34 21.51
C ALA A 811 20.33 11.04 21.86
N GLU A 812 21.17 10.37 22.67
CA GLU A 812 22.55 10.76 22.99
C GLU A 812 23.37 11.12 21.72
N ILE A 813 23.05 10.45 20.60
CA ILE A 813 23.64 10.67 19.27
C ILE A 813 23.45 12.10 18.76
N ILE A 814 22.22 12.62 18.82
CA ILE A 814 21.88 13.98 18.35
C ILE A 814 22.59 15.03 19.20
N GLN A 815 22.58 14.84 20.53
CA GLN A 815 23.22 15.78 21.45
C GLN A 815 24.74 15.85 21.23
N LYS A 816 25.37 14.72 20.97
CA LYS A 816 26.79 14.65 20.65
C LYS A 816 27.15 15.30 19.31
N LEU A 817 26.34 15.09 18.27
CA LEU A 817 26.54 15.76 16.97
C LEU A 817 26.33 17.29 17.06
N LYS A 818 25.32 17.74 17.83
CA LYS A 818 25.09 19.17 18.11
C LYS A 818 26.31 19.86 18.75
N LYS A 819 27.15 19.13 19.51
CA LYS A 819 28.37 19.70 20.11
C LYS A 819 29.46 19.97 19.06
N VAL A 820 29.67 19.05 18.12
CA VAL A 820 30.71 19.21 17.07
C VAL A 820 30.30 20.17 15.96
N GLU A 821 29.00 20.35 15.72
CA GLU A 821 28.49 21.38 14.80
C GLU A 821 28.90 22.80 15.21
N ARG A 822 29.01 23.07 16.52
CA ARG A 822 29.29 24.40 17.07
C ARG A 822 30.79 24.77 17.06
N LEU A 823 31.65 23.86 16.61
CA LEU A 823 33.09 24.12 16.56
C LEU A 823 33.42 25.13 15.43
N PRO A 824 34.37 26.04 15.64
CA PRO A 824 34.87 26.93 14.60
C PRO A 824 35.42 26.15 13.40
N LYS A 825 35.33 26.74 12.20
CA LYS A 825 35.90 26.18 10.97
C LYS A 825 37.43 26.27 11.02
N GLY A 826 38.08 25.14 10.82
CA GLY A 826 39.51 25.03 10.60
C GLY A 826 39.86 24.67 9.17
N ASN A 827 41.14 24.35 8.94
CA ASN A 827 41.66 23.96 7.64
C ASN A 827 40.96 22.71 7.07
N PRO A 828 40.80 22.62 5.74
CA PRO A 828 40.23 21.44 5.10
C PRO A 828 41.17 20.25 5.27
N ILE A 829 40.60 19.06 5.32
CA ILE A 829 41.35 17.81 5.48
C ILE A 829 41.31 16.99 4.20
N ARG A 830 42.44 16.38 3.83
CA ARG A 830 42.49 15.44 2.69
C ARG A 830 41.84 14.12 3.06
N PHE A 831 41.38 13.39 2.06
CA PHE A 831 40.68 12.13 2.27
C PHE A 831 41.52 11.11 3.05
N ARG A 832 42.81 10.98 2.71
CA ARG A 832 43.71 10.04 3.39
C ARG A 832 43.91 10.42 4.85
N ASP A 833 44.24 11.69 5.10
CA ASP A 833 44.41 12.23 6.46
C ASP A 833 43.13 12.07 7.30
N TRP A 834 41.96 12.20 6.67
CA TRP A 834 40.67 11.98 7.31
C TRP A 834 40.47 10.52 7.72
N VAL A 835 40.76 9.57 6.84
CA VAL A 835 40.66 8.13 7.16
C VAL A 835 41.67 7.74 8.25
N GLU A 836 42.91 8.22 8.18
CA GLU A 836 43.94 7.98 9.19
C GLU A 836 43.52 8.53 10.57
N ARG A 837 42.87 9.70 10.61
CA ARG A 837 42.30 10.24 11.86
C ARG A 837 41.20 9.36 12.43
N LEU A 838 40.31 8.85 11.58
CA LEU A 838 39.25 7.93 12.01
C LEU A 838 39.83 6.62 12.54
N GLU A 839 40.86 6.09 11.90
CA GLU A 839 41.60 4.92 12.37
C GLU A 839 42.28 5.18 13.73
N MET A 840 42.96 6.31 13.90
CA MET A 840 43.58 6.67 15.18
C MET A 840 42.55 6.84 16.30
N ALA A 841 41.40 7.47 16.00
CA ALA A 841 40.29 7.56 16.94
C ALA A 841 39.72 6.17 17.29
N HIS A 842 39.63 5.25 16.32
CA HIS A 842 39.22 3.87 16.54
C HIS A 842 40.16 3.13 17.49
N LEU A 843 41.47 3.19 17.23
CA LEU A 843 42.50 2.54 18.04
C LEU A 843 42.54 3.08 19.48
N ASN A 844 42.38 4.39 19.66
CA ASN A 844 42.34 5.02 20.98
C ASN A 844 41.12 4.56 21.80
N LEU A 845 39.95 4.45 21.16
CA LEU A 845 38.73 3.97 21.83
C LEU A 845 38.82 2.48 22.18
N GLN A 846 39.46 1.65 21.34
CA GLN A 846 39.71 0.24 21.66
C GLN A 846 40.62 0.08 22.89
N ARG A 847 41.67 0.91 23.01
CA ARG A 847 42.58 0.90 24.18
C ARG A 847 41.89 1.27 25.49
N GLN A 848 40.74 1.97 25.44
CA GLN A 848 39.93 2.36 26.60
C GLN A 848 38.94 1.27 27.04
N GLY A 849 39.03 0.05 26.51
CA GLY A 849 38.21 -1.10 26.94
C GLY A 849 36.89 -1.28 26.18
N HIS A 850 36.67 -0.51 25.11
CA HIS A 850 35.50 -0.67 24.24
C HIS A 850 35.81 -1.67 23.11
N SER A 851 35.18 -2.85 23.14
CA SER A 851 35.49 -3.96 22.22
C SER A 851 34.54 -4.08 21.02
N ASP A 852 33.42 -3.34 20.99
CA ASP A 852 32.43 -3.39 19.90
C ASP A 852 32.61 -2.20 18.93
N PRO A 853 33.20 -2.41 17.73
CA PRO A 853 33.46 -1.35 16.74
C PRO A 853 32.20 -0.60 16.29
N HIS A 854 31.03 -1.26 16.31
CA HIS A 854 29.77 -0.65 15.91
C HIS A 854 29.25 0.35 16.95
N SER A 855 29.44 0.04 18.23
CA SER A 855 29.11 0.95 19.34
C SER A 855 30.03 2.18 19.41
N LEU A 856 31.19 2.11 18.72
CA LEU A 856 32.22 3.15 18.72
C LEU A 856 32.11 4.16 17.58
N PHE A 857 31.34 3.88 16.52
CA PHE A 857 31.39 4.67 15.27
C PHE A 857 31.13 6.18 15.49
N LEU A 858 30.09 6.52 16.24
CA LEU A 858 29.79 7.91 16.58
C LEU A 858 30.89 8.55 17.43
N ASN A 859 31.38 7.87 18.47
CA ASN A 859 32.40 8.40 19.36
C ASN A 859 33.72 8.64 18.61
N MET A 860 34.06 7.73 17.70
CA MET A 860 35.20 7.85 16.81
C MET A 860 35.06 9.04 15.87
N LEU A 861 33.89 9.27 15.27
CA LEU A 861 33.64 10.44 14.43
C LEU A 861 33.78 11.75 15.21
N ILE A 862 33.17 11.84 16.39
CA ILE A 862 33.28 13.03 17.25
C ILE A 862 34.74 13.31 17.59
N SER A 863 35.50 12.26 17.97
CA SER A 863 36.91 12.38 18.29
C SER A 863 37.76 12.80 17.08
N ALA A 864 37.44 12.31 15.88
CA ALA A 864 38.19 12.63 14.67
C ALA A 864 37.91 14.06 14.16
N ILE A 865 36.69 14.57 14.36
CA ILE A 865 36.25 15.92 13.98
C ILE A 865 37.00 17.00 14.76
N GLN A 866 37.32 16.75 16.03
CA GLN A 866 37.93 17.73 16.92
C GLN A 866 39.43 17.88 16.63
N VAL A 867 39.81 18.96 15.94
CA VAL A 867 41.19 19.29 15.59
C VAL A 867 41.68 20.42 16.50
N GLN A 868 42.75 20.17 17.26
CA GLN A 868 43.41 21.24 18.00
C GLN A 868 44.19 22.13 17.03
N ASN A 869 43.88 23.42 16.98
CA ASN A 869 44.66 24.39 16.23
C ASN A 869 45.88 24.81 17.07
N PRO A 870 47.12 24.55 16.59
CA PRO A 870 48.33 24.84 17.33
C PRO A 870 48.62 26.35 17.50
N GLU A 871 48.03 27.21 16.68
CA GLU A 871 48.30 28.67 16.69
C GLU A 871 47.46 29.41 17.73
N ASN A 872 46.19 29.02 17.90
CA ASN A 872 45.24 29.71 18.80
C ASN A 872 44.74 28.82 19.96
N ASN A 873 45.21 27.56 20.03
CA ASN A 873 44.85 26.55 21.03
C ASN A 873 43.33 26.26 21.14
N THR A 874 42.57 26.55 20.09
CA THR A 874 41.14 26.25 20.01
C THR A 874 40.90 24.88 19.37
N ILE A 875 39.73 24.29 19.64
CA ILE A 875 39.28 23.06 18.98
C ILE A 875 38.43 23.47 17.78
N GLU A 876 38.86 23.10 16.59
CA GLU A 876 38.23 23.41 15.31
C GLU A 876 37.71 22.13 14.63
N ARG A 877 36.80 22.30 13.67
CA ARG A 877 36.31 21.27 12.76
C ARG A 877 36.87 21.52 11.36
N PRO A 878 37.37 20.51 10.63
CA PRO A 878 37.75 20.68 9.23
C PRO A 878 36.57 21.19 8.41
N GLN A 879 36.75 22.28 7.66
CA GLN A 879 35.64 22.94 6.96
C GLN A 879 34.88 22.02 5.99
N ASN A 880 35.55 21.02 5.40
CA ASN A 880 34.97 20.03 4.48
C ASN A 880 34.41 18.77 5.17
N VAL A 881 34.25 18.77 6.50
CA VAL A 881 33.60 17.68 7.26
C VAL A 881 32.27 18.17 7.83
N ILE A 882 31.14 17.72 7.29
CA ILE A 882 29.79 18.25 7.54
C ILE A 882 28.97 17.31 8.44
N PRO A 883 28.89 17.56 9.77
CA PRO A 883 28.04 16.80 10.67
C PRO A 883 26.60 17.33 10.63
N LEU A 884 25.67 16.63 9.98
CA LEU A 884 24.25 16.98 9.96
C LEU A 884 23.56 16.41 11.21
N SER A 885 23.47 17.14 12.32
CA SER A 885 22.98 16.61 13.62
C SER A 885 21.46 16.50 13.77
N VAL A 886 20.67 16.85 12.75
CA VAL A 886 19.21 16.96 12.89
C VAL A 886 18.53 15.84 12.13
N TYR A 887 17.70 15.11 12.85
CA TYR A 887 16.59 14.40 12.27
C TYR A 887 15.34 15.20 12.56
N HIS A 888 14.52 15.43 11.55
CA HIS A 888 13.26 16.12 11.70
C HIS A 888 12.15 15.15 11.34
N SER A 889 11.15 15.00 12.21
CA SER A 889 10.01 14.09 11.98
C SER A 889 9.26 14.43 10.69
N SER A 890 9.21 15.70 10.29
CA SER A 890 8.63 16.12 9.00
C SER A 890 9.42 15.67 7.76
N LEU A 891 10.62 15.11 7.93
CA LEU A 891 11.37 14.47 6.86
C LEU A 891 11.15 12.95 6.82
N GLN A 892 10.33 12.39 7.72
CA GLN A 892 9.73 11.07 7.46
C GLN A 892 8.80 11.27 6.27
N ASN A 893 9.08 10.59 5.15
CA ASN A 893 8.29 10.67 3.91
C ASN A 893 8.59 11.88 3.01
N TYR A 894 9.75 12.56 3.14
CA TYR A 894 10.11 13.67 2.22
C TYR A 894 10.24 13.24 0.73
N THR A 895 10.38 11.94 0.49
CA THR A 895 10.40 11.29 -0.82
C THR A 895 9.01 10.94 -1.35
N ASP A 896 7.99 10.96 -0.49
CA ASP A 896 6.61 10.72 -0.90
C ASP A 896 6.12 12.01 -1.57
N LYS A 897 5.57 11.89 -2.79
CA LYS A 897 5.21 12.97 -3.73
C LYS A 897 4.09 13.92 -3.26
N ILE A 898 4.06 14.29 -1.98
CA ILE A 898 2.98 15.02 -1.32
C ILE A 898 3.30 16.53 -1.19
N VAL A 899 4.56 16.94 -1.36
CA VAL A 899 4.98 18.34 -1.21
C VAL A 899 5.09 19.03 -2.58
N THR A 900 4.27 20.06 -2.81
CA THR A 900 4.24 20.84 -4.06
C THR A 900 5.50 21.69 -4.29
N ASP A 901 6.18 22.13 -3.22
CA ASP A 901 7.47 22.83 -3.27
C ASP A 901 8.40 22.35 -2.12
N PRO A 902 9.11 21.23 -2.31
CA PRO A 902 9.96 20.65 -1.26
C PRO A 902 11.16 21.53 -0.92
N VAL A 903 11.60 22.37 -1.86
CA VAL A 903 12.75 23.27 -1.69
C VAL A 903 12.38 24.47 -0.82
N SER A 904 11.19 25.05 -1.00
CA SER A 904 10.69 26.11 -0.09
C SER A 904 10.44 25.56 1.31
N SER A 905 9.84 24.36 1.39
CA SER A 905 9.53 23.70 2.66
C SER A 905 10.77 23.39 3.50
N ILE A 906 11.91 23.07 2.88
CA ILE A 906 13.12 22.70 3.64
C ILE A 906 13.81 23.90 4.29
N ILE A 907 13.67 25.12 3.74
CA ILE A 907 14.37 26.31 4.24
C ILE A 907 13.97 26.68 5.66
N ASP A 908 12.70 26.49 6.00
CA ASP A 908 12.19 26.81 7.34
C ASP A 908 12.66 25.82 8.41
N LEU A 909 13.09 24.62 7.99
CA LEU A 909 13.52 23.57 8.89
C LEU A 909 14.88 23.87 9.52
N ASN A 910 15.02 23.49 10.80
CA ASN A 910 16.25 23.65 11.56
C ASN A 910 17.46 22.95 10.92
N ILE A 911 17.23 21.83 10.23
CA ILE A 911 18.29 21.10 9.50
C ILE A 911 18.90 21.95 8.39
N TYR A 912 18.10 22.74 7.67
CA TYR A 912 18.60 23.59 6.60
C TYR A 912 19.38 24.78 7.17
N LYS A 913 18.82 25.48 8.15
CA LYS A 913 19.48 26.63 8.80
C LYS A 913 20.88 26.24 9.29
N LYS A 914 20.99 25.08 9.94
CA LYS A 914 22.29 24.53 10.36
C LYS A 914 23.20 24.13 9.21
N PHE A 915 22.67 23.46 8.19
CA PHE A 915 23.46 23.10 7.01
C PHE A 915 24.01 24.34 6.31
N PHE A 916 23.19 25.37 6.17
CA PHE A 916 23.56 26.67 5.62
C PHE A 916 24.69 27.30 6.45
N ASP A 917 24.55 27.33 7.78
CA ASP A 917 25.58 27.85 8.70
C ASP A 917 26.88 27.03 8.69
N LEU A 918 26.81 25.70 8.52
CA LEU A 918 28.00 24.85 8.41
C LEU A 918 28.84 25.17 7.17
N LEU A 919 28.21 25.73 6.13
CA LEU A 919 28.81 26.06 4.84
C LEU A 919 29.08 27.56 4.65
N ARG A 920 28.42 28.43 5.41
CA ARG A 920 28.69 29.88 5.50
C ARG A 920 29.95 30.14 6.31
#